data_AF-A0A2V7D4C9-F1
#
_entry.id   AF-A0A2V7D4C9-F1
#
_cell.length_a   1.000
_cell.length_b   1.000
_cell.length_c   1.000
_cell.angle_alpha   90.00
_cell.angle_beta   90.00
_cell.angle_gamma   90.00
#
_symmetry.space_group_name_H-M   'P 1'
#
loop_
_entity.id
_entity.type
_entity.pdbx_description
1 polymer ?
#
loop_
_entity_poly.entity_id
_entity_poly.type
_entity_poly.pdbx_seq_one_letter_code
_entity_poly.pdbx_strand_id
1 'polypeptide(L)'
;MEGRRDGELSALLPHRIVVVFAVESQLIEALGIAGKVGGGALGVGDRPAHAAAEHTDLRTQLPGDEFHFLDRLVRRVHRDHRGRRQLVAEILEVLVGDDVESTDHRAPGRIIGDARDAQPGGRIDDAEVDAELAKPVVEHPRHHRRRAVARVGRLPAPESLHRDAAFGALLEGHAERIRNATLRLQEPIGAEVARDFADLLGKDRSVLDPMPVAVDDGVREPLADFCGRMVRAHLAPPRHVKCDARERMLSAQPKSNCLDTEESMSASVCDFTFLKGVKVVDFTQFEAGPSCTEALGWLGADVVKIENPKMGDPGRRLRPGQPDTDPYYFHAFNANKKSITVNLKSPRGLELVKDMIRKADVMIENFAPGAIERLGLSYDVVRVINPSIIYAQVKGFGEGSPFEHNLAFDMIAQACGGTFSVTGDKNGPPTRPGISIGDTGTGMLMAITILGALFKRRETGEGHRLQVAMQDAMLHYMRINFATQGLTGKAAERGGSKVPGVSNAPMGLYPCAPGGPNDYVYIMTSRANPDHWDRLLKLIDRQDLIGDTRYLTPADRVEREAEVDDVISAWSRKHTKLDAMKLLGDAGLPAGAVLDTDELNKDVTFEQRGIMQTMIHPVHRPFKMPSWPVRVDGKATRITSSPMLGEHTDQVLSEWLGLSAQAVAEMKREGVI
;
A
#
# COMPACT_ATOMS: atom_id res chain seq x y z
N MET A 1 13.25 -2.54 -10.59
CA MET A 1 12.78 -3.59 -9.66
C MET A 1 11.45 -4.09 -10.19
N GLU A 2 11.23 -5.41 -10.20
CA GLU A 2 10.01 -6.13 -10.62
C GLU A 2 9.44 -5.79 -12.02
N GLY A 3 9.40 -6.79 -12.92
CA GLY A 3 8.78 -6.59 -14.23
C GLY A 3 8.89 -7.77 -15.19
N ARG A 4 8.04 -8.78 -14.98
CA ARG A 4 7.49 -9.70 -16.00
C ARG A 4 8.47 -10.63 -16.73
N ARG A 5 8.28 -11.93 -16.42
CA ARG A 5 8.50 -13.02 -17.38
C ARG A 5 7.52 -12.81 -18.53
N ASP A 6 7.99 -12.75 -19.76
CA ASP A 6 7.11 -12.87 -20.93
C ASP A 6 6.92 -14.34 -21.33
N GLY A 7 5.80 -14.62 -22.00
CA GLY A 7 5.30 -15.98 -22.22
C GLY A 7 6.17 -16.81 -23.15
N GLU A 8 6.70 -16.20 -24.22
CA GLU A 8 7.47 -16.91 -25.25
C GLU A 8 8.84 -17.37 -24.74
N LEU A 9 9.49 -16.58 -23.88
CA LEU A 9 10.71 -16.98 -23.15
C LEU A 9 10.46 -18.08 -22.12
N SER A 10 9.26 -18.11 -21.53
CA SER A 10 8.88 -19.12 -20.53
C SER A 10 8.67 -20.52 -21.13
N ALA A 11 8.37 -20.61 -22.44
CA ALA A 11 8.28 -21.87 -23.16
C ALA A 11 9.65 -22.49 -23.51
N LEU A 12 10.73 -21.69 -23.49
CA LEU A 12 12.03 -22.12 -24.01
C LEU A 12 12.97 -22.78 -22.98
N LEU A 13 12.91 -22.46 -21.68
CA LEU A 13 13.65 -23.16 -20.59
C LEU A 13 13.18 -22.72 -19.18
N PRO A 14 12.73 -23.61 -18.27
CA PRO A 14 12.01 -23.22 -17.04
C PRO A 14 12.86 -22.72 -15.84
N HIS A 15 14.17 -22.47 -16.01
CA HIS A 15 15.11 -22.25 -14.87
C HIS A 15 16.10 -21.09 -15.08
N ARG A 16 15.69 -19.96 -15.69
CA ARG A 16 16.55 -18.79 -15.92
C ARG A 16 15.87 -17.48 -15.49
N ILE A 17 16.68 -16.50 -15.09
CA ILE A 17 16.23 -15.12 -14.80
C ILE A 17 16.66 -14.22 -15.97
N VAL A 18 15.72 -13.41 -16.47
CA VAL A 18 15.94 -12.35 -17.46
C VAL A 18 15.86 -11.00 -16.76
N VAL A 19 16.70 -10.04 -17.15
CA VAL A 19 16.74 -8.67 -16.61
C VAL A 19 16.81 -7.68 -17.77
N VAL A 20 15.94 -6.67 -17.76
CA VAL A 20 15.84 -5.62 -18.78
C VAL A 20 16.01 -4.25 -18.13
N PHE A 21 16.65 -3.32 -18.82
CA PHE A 21 16.80 -1.91 -18.42
C PHE A 21 16.22 -0.99 -19.50
N ALA A 22 15.60 0.12 -19.10
CA ALA A 22 15.11 1.17 -19.98
C ALA A 22 15.47 2.54 -19.37
N VAL A 23 15.83 3.52 -20.22
CA VAL A 23 16.33 4.84 -19.82
C VAL A 23 15.81 5.89 -20.81
N GLU A 24 15.47 7.09 -20.35
CA GLU A 24 15.05 8.20 -21.24
C GLU A 24 16.21 8.67 -22.13
N SER A 25 15.94 8.87 -23.42
CA SER A 25 16.94 9.27 -24.43
C SER A 25 17.65 10.59 -24.09
N GLN A 26 16.95 11.53 -23.48
CA GLN A 26 17.49 12.84 -23.09
C GLN A 26 18.56 12.72 -21.98
N LEU A 27 18.48 11.70 -21.11
CA LEU A 27 19.52 11.40 -20.13
C LEU A 27 20.80 10.86 -20.79
N ILE A 28 20.66 10.17 -21.92
CA ILE A 28 21.76 9.59 -22.71
C ILE A 28 22.46 10.66 -23.56
N GLU A 29 21.71 11.63 -24.10
CA GLU A 29 22.28 12.77 -24.83
C GLU A 29 23.04 13.73 -23.92
N ALA A 30 22.50 14.08 -22.74
CA ALA A 30 23.15 14.98 -21.78
C ALA A 30 24.49 14.43 -21.21
N LEU A 31 24.67 13.10 -21.22
CA LEU A 31 25.92 12.43 -20.85
C LEU A 31 26.88 12.21 -22.04
N GLY A 32 26.51 12.65 -23.25
CA GLY A 32 27.33 12.52 -24.46
C GLY A 32 27.43 11.10 -25.03
N ILE A 33 26.55 10.19 -24.62
CA ILE A 33 26.61 8.76 -24.96
C ILE A 33 26.02 8.48 -26.36
N ALA A 34 25.08 9.31 -26.81
CA ALA A 34 24.43 9.19 -28.13
C ALA A 34 25.41 9.23 -29.34
N GLY A 35 26.61 9.79 -29.17
CA GLY A 35 27.62 9.86 -30.24
C GLY A 35 28.42 8.58 -30.50
N LYS A 36 28.25 7.52 -29.68
CA LYS A 36 29.05 6.27 -29.80
C LYS A 36 28.25 4.99 -29.98
N VAL A 37 26.94 5.01 -29.67
CA VAL A 37 25.99 4.03 -30.20
C VAL A 37 25.41 4.67 -31.47
N GLY A 38 25.91 4.25 -32.63
CA GLY A 38 25.91 5.09 -33.84
C GLY A 38 24.53 5.51 -34.37
N GLY A 39 24.25 6.81 -34.35
CA GLY A 39 23.00 7.41 -34.87
C GLY A 39 23.19 8.83 -35.40
N GLY A 40 24.08 9.03 -36.37
CA GLY A 40 24.38 10.35 -36.94
C GLY A 40 23.59 10.67 -38.22
N ALA A 41 22.38 11.22 -38.06
CA ALA A 41 21.50 11.80 -39.10
C ALA A 41 20.99 10.87 -40.24
N LEU A 42 19.69 10.93 -40.49
CA LEU A 42 18.96 10.15 -41.50
C LEU A 42 19.50 10.37 -42.93
N GLY A 43 19.95 9.29 -43.57
CA GLY A 43 20.30 9.24 -44.99
C GLY A 43 20.05 7.84 -45.55
N VAL A 44 19.17 7.73 -46.54
CA VAL A 44 18.76 6.45 -47.17
C VAL A 44 19.96 5.80 -47.90
N GLY A 45 20.32 4.56 -47.53
CA GLY A 45 21.31 3.77 -48.28
C GLY A 45 21.91 2.56 -47.53
N ASP A 46 21.39 1.37 -47.84
CA ASP A 46 22.06 0.06 -47.76
C ASP A 46 22.80 -0.34 -46.47
N ARG A 47 22.04 -0.74 -45.45
CA ARG A 47 22.31 -2.01 -44.74
C ARG A 47 21.00 -2.79 -44.51
N PRO A 48 20.99 -4.12 -44.73
CA PRO A 48 19.87 -4.96 -44.34
C PRO A 48 19.83 -5.14 -42.82
N ALA A 49 18.64 -5.42 -42.30
CA ALA A 49 18.41 -5.77 -40.89
C ALA A 49 19.22 -7.02 -40.46
N HIS A 50 19.29 -7.24 -39.14
CA HIS A 50 19.81 -8.45 -38.47
C HIS A 50 21.35 -8.56 -38.33
N ALA A 51 21.99 -7.71 -37.52
CA ALA A 51 23.37 -7.94 -37.05
C ALA A 51 23.60 -7.46 -35.60
N ALA A 52 23.78 -8.41 -34.67
CA ALA A 52 24.05 -8.14 -33.25
C ALA A 52 25.55 -7.91 -32.96
N ALA A 53 25.88 -7.14 -31.92
CA ALA A 53 27.25 -6.85 -31.48
C ALA A 53 27.78 -7.86 -30.46
N GLU A 54 29.07 -8.24 -30.56
CA GLU A 54 29.69 -9.19 -29.64
C GLU A 54 30.11 -8.57 -28.29
N HIS A 55 30.11 -9.42 -27.25
CA HIS A 55 30.36 -9.07 -25.85
C HIS A 55 31.77 -8.49 -25.55
N THR A 56 32.65 -8.41 -26.55
CA THR A 56 34.01 -7.88 -26.42
C THR A 56 34.06 -6.34 -26.50
N ASP A 57 33.16 -5.71 -27.27
CA ASP A 57 33.17 -4.26 -27.52
C ASP A 57 32.56 -3.41 -26.38
N LEU A 58 31.71 -4.00 -25.54
CA LEU A 58 31.21 -3.33 -24.32
C LEU A 58 32.33 -2.95 -23.33
N ARG A 59 33.50 -3.61 -23.45
CA ARG A 59 34.64 -3.43 -22.55
C ARG A 59 35.53 -2.23 -22.91
N THR A 60 35.35 -1.65 -24.10
CA THR A 60 36.09 -0.49 -24.61
C THR A 60 35.27 0.80 -24.65
N GLN A 61 33.95 0.72 -24.38
CA GLN A 61 33.03 1.85 -24.54
C GLN A 61 32.49 2.46 -23.21
N LEU A 62 32.67 1.79 -22.06
CA LEU A 62 32.23 2.28 -20.74
C LEU A 62 33.43 2.59 -19.82
N PRO A 63 33.59 3.84 -19.32
CA PRO A 63 34.77 4.23 -18.55
C PRO A 63 34.68 3.82 -17.06
N GLY A 64 35.18 2.63 -16.76
CA GLY A 64 35.64 2.26 -15.41
C GLY A 64 34.56 1.98 -14.36
N ASP A 65 33.92 3.02 -13.83
CA ASP A 65 33.13 2.93 -12.59
C ASP A 65 31.73 2.34 -12.80
N GLU A 66 31.05 2.65 -13.91
CA GLU A 66 29.77 2.00 -14.23
C GLU A 66 29.97 0.50 -14.54
N PHE A 67 31.04 0.15 -15.26
CA PHE A 67 31.40 -1.25 -15.52
C PHE A 67 31.69 -2.01 -14.23
N HIS A 68 32.39 -1.38 -13.26
CA HIS A 68 32.62 -1.98 -11.95
C HIS A 68 31.37 -2.08 -11.07
N PHE A 69 30.33 -1.26 -11.29
CA PHE A 69 29.05 -1.42 -10.62
C PHE A 69 28.27 -2.62 -11.19
N LEU A 70 28.18 -2.73 -12.52
CA LEU A 70 27.52 -3.84 -13.22
C LEU A 70 28.22 -5.20 -13.00
N ASP A 71 29.56 -5.28 -13.10
CA ASP A 71 30.32 -6.50 -12.88
C ASP A 71 30.17 -7.03 -11.44
N ARG A 72 30.05 -6.13 -10.45
CA ARG A 72 29.74 -6.49 -9.05
C ARG A 72 28.30 -6.98 -8.86
N LEU A 73 27.35 -6.48 -9.64
CA LEU A 73 25.94 -6.89 -9.57
C LEU A 73 25.74 -8.30 -10.16
N VAL A 74 26.35 -8.60 -11.31
CA VAL A 74 26.15 -9.84 -12.06
C VAL A 74 26.96 -11.02 -11.48
N ARG A 75 28.13 -10.80 -10.89
CA ARG A 75 29.01 -11.91 -10.42
C ARG A 75 28.60 -12.60 -9.12
N ARG A 76 27.54 -12.18 -8.43
CA ARG A 76 26.99 -12.91 -7.27
C ARG A 76 26.10 -14.08 -7.71
N VAL A 77 26.71 -15.04 -8.41
CA VAL A 77 26.12 -16.35 -8.70
C VAL A 77 26.62 -17.38 -7.70
N HIS A 78 25.69 -18.11 -7.10
CA HIS A 78 25.98 -19.18 -6.14
C HIS A 78 26.92 -20.24 -6.74
N ARG A 79 27.96 -20.60 -5.98
CA ARG A 79 28.63 -21.89 -6.11
C ARG A 79 27.95 -22.87 -5.17
N ASP A 80 27.88 -24.14 -5.56
CA ASP A 80 27.61 -25.20 -4.57
C ASP A 80 28.81 -25.34 -3.61
N HIS A 81 28.65 -26.12 -2.55
CA HIS A 81 29.70 -26.42 -1.56
C HIS A 81 30.93 -27.14 -2.15
N ARG A 82 30.97 -27.43 -3.47
CA ARG A 82 32.13 -27.97 -4.20
C ARG A 82 32.69 -27.00 -5.22
N GLY A 83 32.34 -25.72 -5.12
CA GLY A 83 32.91 -24.64 -5.92
C GLY A 83 32.51 -24.64 -7.40
N ARG A 84 31.56 -25.50 -7.81
CA ARG A 84 31.15 -25.59 -9.21
C ARG A 84 30.34 -24.35 -9.60
N ARG A 85 30.69 -23.75 -10.74
CA ARG A 85 29.89 -22.68 -11.35
C ARG A 85 28.65 -23.32 -11.98
N GLN A 86 27.47 -23.07 -11.43
CA GLN A 86 26.24 -23.15 -12.20
C GLN A 86 25.98 -21.80 -12.87
N LEU A 87 25.37 -21.83 -14.06
CA LEU A 87 24.89 -20.65 -14.77
C LEU A 87 23.52 -20.26 -14.21
N VAL A 88 23.33 -19.02 -13.76
CA VAL A 88 22.07 -18.57 -13.13
C VAL A 88 21.38 -17.41 -13.89
N ALA A 89 22.09 -16.73 -14.80
CA ALA A 89 21.53 -15.72 -15.69
C ALA A 89 22.32 -15.65 -17.02
N GLU A 90 21.66 -15.16 -18.05
CA GLU A 90 22.18 -14.84 -19.38
C GLU A 90 21.46 -13.57 -19.87
N ILE A 91 22.17 -12.65 -20.54
CA ILE A 91 21.60 -11.38 -21.04
C ILE A 91 21.18 -11.61 -22.49
N LEU A 92 19.96 -11.16 -22.85
CA LEU A 92 19.38 -11.39 -24.18
C LEU A 92 19.23 -10.12 -25.02
N GLU A 93 18.73 -8.99 -24.47
CA GLU A 93 18.45 -7.77 -25.25
C GLU A 93 18.69 -6.46 -24.47
N VAL A 94 18.81 -5.35 -25.20
CA VAL A 94 18.91 -3.96 -24.73
C VAL A 94 18.15 -3.05 -25.72
N LEU A 95 17.31 -2.13 -25.23
CA LEU A 95 16.49 -1.23 -26.06
C LEU A 95 16.84 0.25 -25.84
N VAL A 96 16.78 1.04 -26.92
CA VAL A 96 17.05 2.50 -26.93
C VAL A 96 16.12 3.18 -27.95
N GLY A 97 15.23 4.08 -27.51
CA GLY A 97 14.35 4.83 -28.41
C GLY A 97 13.08 4.08 -28.86
N ASP A 98 12.51 4.50 -29.99
CA ASP A 98 11.15 4.16 -30.46
C ASP A 98 11.06 3.00 -31.48
N ASP A 99 12.17 2.32 -31.82
CA ASP A 99 12.18 1.17 -32.74
C ASP A 99 12.48 -0.16 -32.02
N VAL A 100 11.87 -1.25 -32.49
CA VAL A 100 12.06 -2.62 -31.98
C VAL A 100 12.52 -3.55 -33.12
N GLU A 101 13.78 -4.02 -33.07
CA GLU A 101 14.23 -5.12 -33.93
C GLU A 101 14.11 -6.46 -33.20
N SER A 102 13.40 -7.41 -33.82
CA SER A 102 13.31 -8.81 -33.41
C SER A 102 14.31 -9.67 -34.20
N THR A 103 14.92 -10.67 -33.56
CA THR A 103 15.62 -11.75 -34.25
C THR A 103 15.23 -13.13 -33.72
N ASP A 104 14.42 -13.86 -34.48
CA ASP A 104 14.09 -15.27 -34.22
C ASP A 104 14.98 -16.21 -35.08
N HIS A 105 15.05 -17.48 -34.64
CA HIS A 105 15.42 -18.70 -35.38
C HIS A 105 16.89 -19.20 -35.47
N ARG A 106 17.15 -20.25 -34.63
CA ARG A 106 17.88 -21.53 -34.87
C ARG A 106 19.35 -21.70 -34.39
N ALA A 107 19.58 -22.80 -33.63
CA ALA A 107 20.86 -23.32 -33.11
C ALA A 107 21.57 -24.30 -34.09
N PRO A 108 22.79 -24.91 -33.84
CA PRO A 108 23.04 -25.89 -32.74
C PRO A 108 24.51 -26.19 -32.23
N GLY A 109 24.63 -26.88 -31.07
CA GLY A 109 25.76 -27.78 -30.67
C GLY A 109 26.65 -27.32 -29.49
N ARG A 110 27.19 -28.15 -28.56
CA ARG A 110 27.35 -29.63 -28.41
C ARG A 110 27.39 -30.10 -26.93
N ILE A 111 27.36 -31.43 -26.69
CA ILE A 111 27.31 -32.14 -25.38
C ILE A 111 28.51 -33.09 -25.18
N ILE A 112 29.01 -33.31 -23.94
CA ILE A 112 29.74 -34.52 -23.48
C ILE A 112 29.35 -34.86 -22.01
N GLY A 113 28.96 -36.13 -21.70
CA GLY A 113 28.42 -36.61 -20.39
C GLY A 113 29.46 -37.28 -19.45
N ASP A 114 29.18 -38.25 -18.55
CA ASP A 114 27.97 -38.85 -17.94
C ASP A 114 28.37 -39.52 -16.58
N ALA A 115 27.44 -39.76 -15.65
CA ALA A 115 27.70 -40.00 -14.22
C ALA A 115 27.66 -41.48 -13.77
N ARG A 116 28.67 -42.29 -14.10
CA ARG A 116 28.68 -43.74 -13.76
C ARG A 116 29.83 -44.28 -12.89
N ASP A 117 30.86 -43.50 -12.56
CA ASP A 117 32.06 -44.03 -11.88
C ASP A 117 32.19 -43.63 -10.39
N ALA A 118 31.76 -44.57 -9.52
CA ALA A 118 32.24 -44.92 -8.17
C ALA A 118 32.30 -43.85 -7.02
N GLN A 119 31.56 -43.92 -5.90
CA GLN A 119 31.49 -44.93 -4.78
C GLN A 119 32.47 -44.59 -3.59
N PRO A 120 32.20 -44.99 -2.32
CA PRO A 120 32.04 -43.99 -1.24
C PRO A 120 32.89 -44.20 0.03
N GLY A 121 32.96 -43.17 0.87
CA GLY A 121 33.34 -43.27 2.29
C GLY A 121 34.42 -42.28 2.76
N GLY A 122 34.08 -41.41 3.72
CA GLY A 122 35.03 -40.51 4.39
C GLY A 122 34.35 -39.27 4.96
N ARG A 123 34.40 -39.10 6.29
CA ARG A 123 33.65 -38.07 7.02
C ARG A 123 34.19 -36.64 6.87
N ILE A 124 33.29 -35.75 7.27
CA ILE A 124 33.28 -34.29 7.25
C ILE A 124 33.80 -33.75 8.61
N ASP A 125 34.45 -32.58 8.61
CA ASP A 125 34.77 -31.82 9.83
C ASP A 125 34.72 -30.30 9.55
N ASP A 126 34.31 -29.52 10.55
CA ASP A 126 33.45 -28.33 10.42
C ASP A 126 34.12 -27.00 10.84
N ALA A 127 35.44 -26.86 10.66
CA ALA A 127 36.17 -25.65 11.10
C ALA A 127 37.32 -25.23 10.16
N GLU A 128 37.02 -24.39 9.18
CA GLU A 128 37.76 -23.15 8.81
C GLU A 128 37.21 -22.58 7.49
N VAL A 129 36.33 -21.57 7.59
CA VAL A 129 36.07 -20.59 6.54
C VAL A 129 36.61 -19.26 7.06
N ASP A 130 37.70 -18.75 6.47
CA ASP A 130 38.20 -17.40 6.78
C ASP A 130 37.39 -16.36 5.97
N ALA A 131 37.16 -15.20 6.59
CA ALA A 131 35.92 -14.44 6.45
C ALA A 131 35.92 -13.35 5.35
N GLU A 132 37.00 -13.21 4.59
CA GLU A 132 37.17 -12.14 3.59
C GLU A 132 36.67 -12.50 2.17
N LEU A 133 36.40 -13.78 1.85
CA LEU A 133 35.83 -14.15 0.56
C LEU A 133 34.80 -15.29 0.64
N ALA A 134 33.58 -14.85 0.94
CA ALA A 134 32.27 -15.52 0.82
C ALA A 134 31.71 -16.24 2.06
N LYS A 135 30.55 -15.77 2.52
CA LYS A 135 29.46 -16.69 2.93
C LYS A 135 29.18 -17.66 1.77
N PRO A 136 28.83 -18.95 1.98
CA PRO A 136 28.89 -19.79 3.20
C PRO A 136 29.55 -21.18 2.94
N VAL A 137 29.63 -22.05 3.95
CA VAL A 137 29.42 -23.53 3.93
C VAL A 137 29.83 -24.35 2.67
N VAL A 138 30.69 -25.40 2.70
CA VAL A 138 31.56 -26.01 3.75
C VAL A 138 32.47 -27.12 3.10
N GLU A 139 33.21 -27.93 3.88
CA GLU A 139 33.85 -29.24 3.53
C GLU A 139 35.04 -29.38 2.51
N HIS A 140 36.27 -29.52 3.05
CA HIS A 140 37.36 -30.50 2.77
C HIS A 140 37.48 -31.22 1.39
N PRO A 141 38.71 -31.43 0.79
CA PRO A 141 39.78 -32.23 1.45
C PRO A 141 41.30 -32.02 1.09
N ARG A 142 42.15 -32.21 2.11
CA ARG A 142 43.45 -32.95 2.17
C ARG A 142 44.68 -32.63 1.25
N HIS A 143 45.76 -32.23 1.94
CA HIS A 143 47.21 -32.53 1.74
C HIS A 143 47.93 -32.21 0.41
N HIS A 144 49.07 -31.50 0.49
CA HIS A 144 50.42 -32.14 0.54
C HIS A 144 51.58 -31.16 0.89
N ARG A 145 52.68 -31.72 1.48
CA ARG A 145 54.09 -31.19 1.51
C ARG A 145 54.53 -30.22 2.64
N ARG A 146 54.48 -30.74 3.87
CA ARG A 146 55.64 -30.83 4.81
C ARG A 146 56.50 -29.55 5.08
N ARG A 147 56.07 -28.69 6.01
CA ARG A 147 56.86 -28.20 7.18
C ARG A 147 56.03 -27.23 8.03
N ALA A 148 56.37 -27.12 9.32
CA ALA A 148 55.63 -26.31 10.30
C ALA A 148 56.18 -24.88 10.44
N VAL A 149 55.32 -23.93 10.79
CA VAL A 149 55.68 -22.54 11.11
C VAL A 149 55.43 -22.30 12.61
N ALA A 150 56.39 -21.66 13.29
CA ALA A 150 56.29 -21.34 14.71
C ALA A 150 55.53 -20.04 14.97
N ARG A 151 54.91 -19.91 16.16
CA ARG A 151 54.21 -18.70 16.62
C ARG A 151 55.13 -17.47 16.65
N VAL A 152 54.60 -16.32 16.26
CA VAL A 152 55.05 -14.98 16.71
C VAL A 152 53.81 -14.16 17.13
N GLY A 153 53.98 -13.23 18.08
CA GLY A 153 52.91 -12.67 18.91
C GLY A 153 52.13 -11.48 18.35
N ARG A 154 51.07 -11.11 19.09
CA ARG A 154 50.20 -9.93 18.84
C ARG A 154 50.96 -8.61 18.97
N LEU A 155 50.55 -7.63 18.15
CA LEU A 155 50.78 -6.19 18.34
C LEU A 155 49.42 -5.44 18.41
N PRO A 156 49.37 -4.20 18.94
CA PRO A 156 48.16 -3.63 19.54
C PRO A 156 47.17 -3.00 18.55
N ALA A 157 45.99 -2.62 19.05
CA ALA A 157 44.86 -2.11 18.27
C ALA A 157 45.08 -0.67 17.73
N PRO A 158 44.49 -0.30 16.57
CA PRO A 158 44.60 1.05 16.01
C PRO A 158 43.74 2.10 16.74
N GLU A 159 44.19 3.36 16.69
CA GLU A 159 43.51 4.53 17.28
C GLU A 159 42.36 5.08 16.42
N SER A 160 41.52 5.95 17.01
CA SER A 160 40.29 6.48 16.41
C SER A 160 40.51 7.74 15.56
N LEU A 161 40.09 7.67 14.29
CA LEU A 161 40.06 8.79 13.33
C LEU A 161 38.87 9.75 13.56
N HIS A 162 38.86 10.49 14.67
CA HIS A 162 37.93 11.61 14.89
C HIS A 162 38.56 12.79 15.63
N ARG A 163 39.24 13.66 14.87
CA ARG A 163 39.40 15.10 15.14
C ARG A 163 40.11 15.75 13.95
N ASP A 164 39.37 16.48 13.12
CA ASP A 164 39.97 17.37 12.11
C ASP A 164 39.33 18.76 12.20
N ALA A 165 40.17 19.79 12.23
CA ALA A 165 39.78 21.12 12.71
C ALA A 165 38.96 21.93 11.69
N ALA A 166 39.02 21.57 10.41
CA ALA A 166 38.33 22.28 9.33
C ALA A 166 36.79 22.28 9.48
N PHE A 167 36.21 21.19 9.98
CA PHE A 167 34.75 21.09 10.19
C PHE A 167 34.25 21.93 11.37
N GLY A 168 35.10 22.19 12.38
CA GLY A 168 34.73 22.99 13.54
C GLY A 168 34.43 24.44 13.17
N ALA A 169 35.34 25.07 12.42
CA ALA A 169 35.17 26.45 11.97
C ALA A 169 33.96 26.66 11.05
N LEU A 170 33.64 25.66 10.21
CA LEU A 170 32.44 25.67 9.36
C LEU A 170 31.16 25.67 10.20
N LEU A 171 31.10 24.79 11.20
CA LEU A 171 29.92 24.65 12.09
C LEU A 171 29.74 25.86 13.02
N GLU A 172 30.83 26.43 13.54
CA GLU A 172 30.77 27.65 14.36
C GLU A 172 30.30 28.87 13.55
N GLY A 173 30.87 29.08 12.36
CA GLY A 173 30.46 30.17 11.46
C GLY A 173 29.01 30.05 11.00
N HIS A 174 28.56 28.84 10.68
CA HIS A 174 27.17 28.56 10.30
C HIS A 174 26.21 28.81 11.48
N ALA A 175 26.57 28.38 12.70
CA ALA A 175 25.77 28.62 13.89
C ALA A 175 25.71 30.10 14.29
N GLU A 176 26.77 30.89 14.10
CA GLU A 176 26.76 32.34 14.33
C GLU A 176 25.93 33.09 13.27
N ARG A 177 25.97 32.68 12.00
CA ARG A 177 25.16 33.27 10.93
C ARG A 177 23.68 32.94 11.04
N ILE A 178 23.29 31.70 11.37
CA ILE A 178 21.88 31.35 11.66
C ILE A 178 21.32 32.20 12.81
N ARG A 179 22.12 32.47 13.86
CA ARG A 179 21.71 33.37 14.96
C ARG A 179 21.48 34.80 14.46
N ASN A 180 22.29 35.29 13.52
CA ASN A 180 22.12 36.62 12.90
C ASN A 180 20.98 36.68 11.86
N ALA A 181 20.72 35.60 11.11
CA ALA A 181 19.61 35.50 10.15
C ALA A 181 18.26 35.42 10.87
N THR A 182 18.20 34.76 12.03
CA THR A 182 17.02 34.74 12.91
C THR A 182 16.68 36.15 13.45
N LEU A 183 17.66 37.07 13.46
CA LEU A 183 17.48 38.48 13.80
C LEU A 183 17.16 39.39 12.58
N ARG A 184 17.12 38.86 11.34
CA ARG A 184 16.80 39.61 10.10
C ARG A 184 15.93 38.80 9.12
N LEU A 185 14.61 38.95 9.27
CA LEU A 185 13.54 38.20 8.57
C LEU A 185 13.38 38.51 7.05
N GLN A 186 14.43 38.45 6.21
CA GLN A 186 14.28 38.72 4.76
C GLN A 186 15.03 37.86 3.72
N GLU A 187 15.82 36.82 4.07
CA GLU A 187 16.34 35.87 3.07
C GLU A 187 16.04 34.39 3.41
N PRO A 188 15.76 33.51 2.42
CA PRO A 188 15.58 32.08 2.65
C PRO A 188 16.92 31.36 2.88
N ILE A 189 16.97 30.50 3.91
CA ILE A 189 18.16 29.75 4.36
C ILE A 189 18.91 29.05 3.22
N GLY A 190 18.20 28.51 2.22
CA GLY A 190 18.83 27.84 1.07
C GLY A 190 19.75 28.73 0.21
N ALA A 191 19.47 30.05 0.15
CA ALA A 191 20.30 31.01 -0.60
C ALA A 191 21.56 31.44 0.17
N GLU A 192 21.55 31.38 1.50
CA GLU A 192 22.78 31.49 2.31
C GLU A 192 23.63 30.22 2.20
N VAL A 193 23.05 29.03 2.33
CA VAL A 193 23.79 27.76 2.20
C VAL A 193 24.50 27.64 0.84
N ALA A 194 23.84 28.05 -0.25
CA ALA A 194 24.46 28.07 -1.57
C ALA A 194 25.62 29.07 -1.69
N ARG A 195 25.54 30.23 -1.01
CA ARG A 195 26.63 31.22 -0.96
C ARG A 195 27.78 30.75 -0.07
N ASP A 196 27.51 30.15 1.09
CA ASP A 196 28.55 29.58 1.97
C ASP A 196 29.34 28.48 1.23
N PHE A 197 28.67 27.64 0.44
CA PHE A 197 29.34 26.67 -0.43
C PHE A 197 30.19 27.34 -1.52
N ALA A 198 29.68 28.38 -2.18
CA ALA A 198 30.43 29.13 -3.19
C ALA A 198 31.65 29.87 -2.62
N ASP A 199 31.54 30.44 -1.42
CA ASP A 199 32.63 31.12 -0.70
C ASP A 199 33.71 30.14 -0.21
N LEU A 200 33.31 28.92 0.18
CA LEU A 200 34.24 27.85 0.54
C LEU A 200 35.03 27.38 -0.69
N LEU A 201 34.33 27.10 -1.79
CA LEU A 201 34.93 26.74 -3.08
C LEU A 201 35.79 27.87 -3.67
N GLY A 202 35.44 29.13 -3.43
CA GLY A 202 36.19 30.30 -3.88
C GLY A 202 37.49 30.59 -3.11
N LYS A 203 37.69 30.01 -1.92
CA LYS A 203 38.90 30.21 -1.11
C LYS A 203 40.01 29.20 -1.39
N ASP A 204 39.67 27.97 -1.80
CA ASP A 204 40.64 26.98 -2.28
C ASP A 204 40.95 27.16 -3.77
N ARG A 205 41.43 28.36 -4.11
CA ARG A 205 41.54 28.87 -5.48
C ARG A 205 42.74 28.32 -6.27
N SER A 206 42.99 27.02 -6.15
CA SER A 206 43.92 26.25 -6.99
C SER A 206 43.25 25.13 -7.79
N VAL A 207 41.95 24.87 -7.58
CA VAL A 207 41.17 23.89 -8.35
C VAL A 207 39.92 24.55 -8.93
N LEU A 208 40.01 24.88 -10.22
CA LEU A 208 38.96 25.40 -11.12
C LEU A 208 38.59 26.90 -10.98
N ASP A 209 39.00 27.66 -11.99
CA ASP A 209 38.45 28.95 -12.43
C ASP A 209 38.13 28.76 -13.95
N PRO A 210 37.29 29.58 -14.60
CA PRO A 210 35.86 29.30 -14.63
C PRO A 210 35.28 29.24 -16.05
N MET A 211 34.01 28.81 -16.20
CA MET A 211 33.20 29.17 -17.37
C MET A 211 31.82 29.72 -16.95
N PRO A 212 31.32 30.77 -17.62
CA PRO A 212 30.11 31.46 -17.21
C PRO A 212 28.85 30.76 -17.72
N VAL A 213 27.83 30.66 -16.87
CA VAL A 213 26.47 30.34 -17.30
C VAL A 213 25.67 31.64 -17.31
N ALA A 214 25.36 32.13 -18.51
CA ALA A 214 24.30 33.12 -18.68
C ALA A 214 22.96 32.40 -18.59
N VAL A 215 22.02 32.95 -17.82
CA VAL A 215 20.63 32.49 -17.78
C VAL A 215 19.87 33.26 -18.85
N ASP A 216 19.15 32.55 -19.74
CA ASP A 216 18.29 33.18 -20.73
C ASP A 216 16.86 33.36 -20.17
N ASP A 217 16.27 34.53 -20.38
CA ASP A 217 15.10 35.07 -19.65
C ASP A 217 13.75 34.56 -20.22
N GLY A 218 13.64 33.24 -20.43
CA GLY A 218 12.56 32.62 -21.21
C GLY A 218 11.22 32.34 -20.50
N VAL A 219 11.10 32.52 -19.17
CA VAL A 219 9.86 32.16 -18.42
C VAL A 219 9.42 33.26 -17.44
N ARG A 220 9.06 34.42 -17.98
CA ARG A 220 8.22 35.42 -17.31
C ARG A 220 6.99 35.75 -18.15
N GLU A 221 5.87 35.05 -17.93
CA GLU A 221 4.54 35.70 -17.98
C GLU A 221 3.33 34.98 -17.33
N PRO A 222 3.27 33.64 -17.15
CA PRO A 222 2.07 33.03 -16.52
C PRO A 222 1.93 33.22 -15.01
N LEU A 223 3.04 33.48 -14.28
CA LEU A 223 3.03 33.46 -12.81
C LEU A 223 2.57 34.80 -12.17
N ALA A 224 2.63 35.91 -12.92
CA ALA A 224 2.30 37.24 -12.40
C ALA A 224 0.79 37.45 -12.18
N ASP A 225 -0.05 36.90 -13.07
CA ASP A 225 -1.51 37.09 -13.01
C ASP A 225 -2.18 36.26 -11.90
N PHE A 226 -1.56 35.17 -11.46
CA PHE A 226 -2.04 34.36 -10.33
C PHE A 226 -1.83 35.11 -8.99
N CYS A 227 -0.62 35.62 -8.74
CA CYS A 227 -0.30 36.36 -7.52
C CYS A 227 -1.04 37.71 -7.43
N GLY A 228 -1.27 38.39 -8.56
CA GLY A 228 -1.99 39.67 -8.60
C GLY A 228 -3.45 39.59 -8.14
N ARG A 229 -4.11 38.43 -8.33
CA ARG A 229 -5.52 38.24 -7.96
C ARG A 229 -5.73 37.94 -6.48
N MET A 230 -4.81 37.23 -5.81
CA MET A 230 -4.91 36.97 -4.37
C MET A 230 -4.75 38.24 -3.52
N VAL A 231 -3.79 39.12 -3.85
CA VAL A 231 -3.46 40.29 -3.02
C VAL A 231 -4.60 41.31 -2.96
N ARG A 232 -5.44 41.43 -4.01
CA ARG A 232 -6.60 42.34 -4.00
C ARG A 232 -7.77 41.85 -3.11
N ALA A 233 -7.81 40.58 -2.72
CA ALA A 233 -8.86 40.05 -1.86
C ALA A 233 -8.62 40.28 -0.35
N HIS A 234 -7.42 40.69 0.06
CA HIS A 234 -7.01 40.79 1.47
C HIS A 234 -6.83 42.23 2.00
N LEU A 235 -7.18 43.26 1.22
CA LEU A 235 -6.96 44.68 1.57
C LEU A 235 -8.23 45.55 1.56
N ALA A 236 -9.42 44.95 1.66
CA ALA A 236 -10.67 45.69 1.88
C ALA A 236 -10.88 46.00 3.38
N PRO A 237 -11.03 47.28 3.79
CA PRO A 237 -11.19 47.64 5.20
C PRO A 237 -12.57 47.22 5.75
N PRO A 238 -12.67 46.88 7.05
CA PRO A 238 -13.91 46.38 7.65
C PRO A 238 -14.98 47.48 7.73
N ARG A 239 -16.20 47.17 7.27
CA ARG A 239 -17.37 48.01 7.54
C ARG A 239 -17.85 47.75 8.97
N HIS A 240 -17.82 48.78 9.81
CA HIS A 240 -18.50 48.76 11.10
C HIS A 240 -20.01 48.57 10.92
N VAL A 241 -20.56 47.54 11.57
CA VAL A 241 -21.99 47.44 11.89
C VAL A 241 -22.11 47.49 13.40
N LYS A 242 -22.80 48.51 13.93
CA LYS A 242 -23.18 48.56 15.34
C LYS A 242 -24.25 47.50 15.59
N CYS A 243 -24.08 46.69 16.63
CA CYS A 243 -25.15 45.86 17.17
C CYS A 243 -25.57 46.46 18.52
N ASP A 244 -26.74 47.09 18.55
CA ASP A 244 -27.33 47.58 19.80
C ASP A 244 -28.04 46.44 20.56
N ALA A 245 -28.19 46.60 21.86
CA ALA A 245 -28.44 45.49 22.77
C ALA A 245 -29.93 45.12 22.96
N ARG A 246 -30.14 43.91 23.50
CA ARG A 246 -31.36 43.40 24.18
C ARG A 246 -32.61 43.16 23.31
N GLU A 247 -33.00 41.88 23.16
CA GLU A 247 -34.14 41.31 23.90
C GLU A 247 -34.34 39.79 23.66
N ARG A 248 -35.09 39.15 24.57
CA ARG A 248 -35.77 37.84 24.44
C ARG A 248 -34.94 36.55 24.47
N MET A 249 -34.61 36.14 25.70
CA MET A 249 -34.86 34.76 26.12
C MET A 249 -36.37 34.43 26.09
N LEU A 250 -36.65 33.12 26.10
CA LEU A 250 -37.95 32.42 26.29
C LEU A 250 -38.72 32.01 25.02
N SER A 251 -39.26 30.79 25.11
CA SER A 251 -40.04 29.98 24.14
C SER A 251 -39.32 29.46 22.87
N ALA A 252 -38.84 28.21 22.96
CA ALA A 252 -38.59 27.34 21.80
C ALA A 252 -39.19 25.95 22.06
N GLN A 253 -40.35 25.66 21.45
CA GLN A 253 -40.79 24.29 21.22
C GLN A 253 -40.00 23.70 20.03
N PRO A 254 -39.75 22.38 19.98
CA PRO A 254 -38.96 21.79 18.90
C PRO A 254 -39.73 21.84 17.58
N LYS A 255 -39.21 22.59 16.61
CA LYS A 255 -39.58 22.46 15.20
C LYS A 255 -38.73 21.38 14.54
N SER A 256 -39.30 20.65 13.60
CA SER A 256 -38.68 19.53 12.89
C SER A 256 -37.62 20.00 11.90
N ASN A 257 -36.35 19.73 12.19
CA ASN A 257 -35.19 20.07 11.35
C ASN A 257 -34.97 19.13 10.14
N CYS A 258 -36.05 18.63 9.52
CA CYS A 258 -35.96 17.66 8.43
C CYS A 258 -35.57 18.25 7.06
N LEU A 259 -35.63 19.59 6.90
CA LEU A 259 -35.35 20.26 5.63
C LEU A 259 -33.87 20.68 5.50
N ASP A 260 -33.25 21.19 6.57
CA ASP A 260 -31.83 21.63 6.56
C ASP A 260 -30.85 20.46 6.29
N THR A 261 -31.24 19.22 6.60
CA THR A 261 -30.41 18.03 6.42
C THR A 261 -30.25 17.62 4.95
N GLU A 262 -31.26 17.83 4.09
CA GLU A 262 -31.16 17.43 2.68
C GLU A 262 -30.28 18.42 1.88
N GLU A 263 -30.42 19.72 2.12
CA GLU A 263 -29.56 20.73 1.49
C GLU A 263 -28.08 20.60 1.94
N SER A 264 -27.82 20.35 3.23
CA SER A 264 -26.45 20.15 3.71
C SER A 264 -25.80 18.86 3.21
N MET A 265 -26.57 17.76 3.06
CA MET A 265 -26.08 16.52 2.46
C MET A 265 -25.80 16.65 0.96
N SER A 266 -26.56 17.47 0.24
CA SER A 266 -26.31 17.81 -1.17
C SER A 266 -24.97 18.52 -1.39
N ALA A 267 -24.51 19.32 -0.41
CA ALA A 267 -23.25 20.04 -0.50
C ALA A 267 -22.02 19.14 -0.28
N SER A 268 -22.10 18.13 0.60
CA SER A 268 -20.96 17.30 1.03
C SER A 268 -20.86 15.92 0.36
N VAL A 269 -21.77 15.58 -0.54
CA VAL A 269 -21.80 14.29 -1.25
C VAL A 269 -21.96 14.50 -2.76
N CYS A 270 -21.23 13.72 -3.58
CA CYS A 270 -21.40 13.68 -5.03
C CYS A 270 -21.19 12.27 -5.59
N ASP A 271 -21.62 12.04 -6.83
CA ASP A 271 -21.37 10.78 -7.51
C ASP A 271 -19.96 10.80 -8.10
N PHE A 272 -19.09 9.86 -7.70
CA PHE A 272 -17.76 9.74 -8.31
C PHE A 272 -17.85 9.07 -9.68
N THR A 273 -17.07 9.56 -10.64
CA THR A 273 -17.08 9.08 -12.04
C THR A 273 -15.72 8.57 -12.50
N PHE A 274 -14.80 8.25 -11.60
CA PHE A 274 -13.41 7.88 -11.92
C PHE A 274 -13.33 6.56 -12.70
N LEU A 275 -14.26 5.64 -12.43
CA LEU A 275 -14.43 4.38 -13.14
C LEU A 275 -15.66 4.37 -14.07
N LYS A 276 -16.18 5.55 -14.45
CA LYS A 276 -17.32 5.63 -15.37
C LYS A 276 -17.03 4.90 -16.68
N GLY A 277 -17.87 3.92 -17.00
CA GLY A 277 -17.72 3.06 -18.18
C GLY A 277 -16.97 1.75 -17.93
N VAL A 278 -16.34 1.57 -16.76
CA VAL A 278 -15.74 0.29 -16.35
C VAL A 278 -16.86 -0.67 -15.93
N LYS A 279 -16.92 -1.83 -16.58
CA LYS A 279 -17.90 -2.89 -16.34
C LYS A 279 -17.31 -4.00 -15.49
N VAL A 280 -17.92 -4.29 -14.34
CA VAL A 280 -17.45 -5.32 -13.40
C VAL A 280 -18.48 -6.46 -13.32
N VAL A 281 -18.06 -7.68 -13.64
CA VAL A 281 -18.82 -8.91 -13.40
C VAL A 281 -18.40 -9.47 -12.05
N ASP A 282 -19.30 -9.37 -11.07
CA ASP A 282 -19.06 -9.69 -9.67
C ASP A 282 -19.70 -11.05 -9.30
N PHE A 283 -18.87 -12.09 -9.17
CA PHE A 283 -19.29 -13.41 -8.66
C PHE A 283 -19.16 -13.55 -7.15
N THR A 284 -18.78 -12.48 -6.45
CA THR A 284 -18.31 -12.59 -5.08
C THR A 284 -19.44 -12.74 -4.06
N GLN A 285 -19.10 -13.34 -2.92
CA GLN A 285 -19.99 -13.72 -1.83
C GLN A 285 -19.43 -13.23 -0.48
N PHE A 286 -20.32 -13.09 0.51
CA PHE A 286 -19.97 -12.64 1.87
C PHE A 286 -19.35 -11.24 1.93
N GLU A 287 -18.04 -11.11 2.18
CA GLU A 287 -17.39 -9.83 2.49
C GLU A 287 -16.13 -9.52 1.66
N ALA A 288 -15.06 -10.33 1.68
CA ALA A 288 -13.79 -9.92 1.05
C ALA A 288 -13.90 -9.49 -0.42
N GLY A 289 -14.60 -10.27 -1.23
CA GLY A 289 -14.88 -9.92 -2.62
C GLY A 289 -15.91 -8.79 -2.74
N PRO A 290 -17.05 -8.83 -2.02
CA PRO A 290 -18.03 -7.75 -2.06
C PRO A 290 -17.50 -6.38 -1.64
N SER A 291 -16.61 -6.28 -0.65
CA SER A 291 -15.95 -5.02 -0.26
C SER A 291 -15.10 -4.46 -1.40
N CYS A 292 -14.39 -5.32 -2.15
CA CYS A 292 -13.64 -4.90 -3.33
C CYS A 292 -14.57 -4.30 -4.40
N THR A 293 -15.66 -4.98 -4.73
CA THR A 293 -16.56 -4.51 -5.81
C THR A 293 -17.43 -3.34 -5.38
N GLU A 294 -17.76 -3.21 -4.09
CA GLU A 294 -18.43 -2.02 -3.55
C GLU A 294 -17.54 -0.78 -3.65
N ALA A 295 -16.25 -0.89 -3.32
CA ALA A 295 -15.30 0.21 -3.54
C ALA A 295 -15.18 0.61 -5.02
N LEU A 296 -15.22 -0.35 -5.96
CA LEU A 296 -15.25 -0.03 -7.40
C LEU A 296 -16.56 0.67 -7.80
N GLY A 297 -17.71 0.24 -7.27
CA GLY A 297 -19.01 0.89 -7.49
C GLY A 297 -19.06 2.32 -6.94
N TRP A 298 -18.53 2.53 -5.72
CA TRP A 298 -18.34 3.84 -5.10
C TRP A 298 -17.38 4.78 -5.85
N LEU A 299 -16.49 4.25 -6.69
CA LEU A 299 -15.63 5.02 -7.59
C LEU A 299 -16.24 5.20 -8.99
N GLY A 300 -17.46 4.70 -9.23
CA GLY A 300 -18.26 4.95 -10.44
C GLY A 300 -18.29 3.82 -11.47
N ALA A 301 -17.88 2.60 -11.11
CA ALA A 301 -17.96 1.43 -12.00
C ALA A 301 -19.40 0.88 -12.11
N ASP A 302 -19.77 0.31 -13.26
CA ASP A 302 -21.02 -0.42 -13.44
C ASP A 302 -20.84 -1.87 -12.94
N VAL A 303 -21.13 -2.07 -11.65
CA VAL A 303 -20.91 -3.33 -10.95
C VAL A 303 -22.17 -4.19 -11.01
N VAL A 304 -22.07 -5.33 -11.71
CA VAL A 304 -23.16 -6.30 -11.83
C VAL A 304 -22.81 -7.57 -11.06
N LYS A 305 -23.54 -7.79 -9.97
CA LYS A 305 -23.47 -9.00 -9.15
C LYS A 305 -24.25 -10.14 -9.80
N ILE A 306 -23.58 -11.27 -10.02
CA ILE A 306 -24.14 -12.50 -10.59
C ILE A 306 -24.59 -13.42 -9.46
N GLU A 307 -25.90 -13.58 -9.30
CA GLU A 307 -26.50 -14.26 -8.15
C GLU A 307 -27.25 -15.53 -8.53
N ASN A 308 -27.35 -16.49 -7.59
CA ASN A 308 -28.12 -17.70 -7.80
C ASN A 308 -29.64 -17.38 -7.81
N PRO A 309 -30.43 -17.77 -8.84
CA PRO A 309 -31.83 -17.38 -8.96
C PRO A 309 -32.75 -17.78 -7.81
N LYS A 310 -32.39 -18.82 -7.04
CA LYS A 310 -33.22 -19.32 -5.92
C LYS A 310 -32.80 -18.80 -4.56
N MET A 311 -31.51 -18.47 -4.40
CA MET A 311 -30.92 -18.27 -3.08
C MET A 311 -30.23 -16.90 -2.94
N GLY A 312 -29.69 -16.35 -4.03
CA GLY A 312 -28.77 -15.22 -4.01
C GLY A 312 -27.41 -15.50 -3.35
N ASP A 313 -26.65 -14.45 -3.10
CA ASP A 313 -25.45 -14.46 -2.25
C ASP A 313 -25.76 -15.10 -0.87
N PRO A 314 -24.95 -16.06 -0.37
CA PRO A 314 -25.02 -16.53 1.02
C PRO A 314 -25.16 -15.44 2.08
N GLY A 315 -24.58 -14.26 1.87
CA GLY A 315 -24.73 -13.08 2.73
C GLY A 315 -26.18 -12.60 2.89
N ARG A 316 -27.08 -12.89 1.94
CA ARG A 316 -28.53 -12.62 2.06
C ARG A 316 -29.23 -13.51 3.11
N ARG A 317 -28.59 -14.60 3.55
CA ARG A 317 -29.23 -15.68 4.32
C ARG A 317 -28.60 -15.94 5.69
N LEU A 318 -27.92 -14.93 6.26
CA LEU A 318 -27.31 -15.03 7.60
C LEU A 318 -28.33 -15.22 8.74
N ARG A 319 -29.62 -14.99 8.49
CA ARG A 319 -30.73 -15.22 9.43
C ARG A 319 -31.66 -16.31 8.90
N PRO A 320 -31.57 -17.55 9.39
CA PRO A 320 -32.52 -18.61 9.04
C PRO A 320 -33.96 -18.18 9.36
N GLY A 321 -34.88 -18.33 8.40
CA GLY A 321 -36.31 -18.11 8.61
C GLY A 321 -36.83 -16.68 8.38
N GLN A 322 -36.01 -15.73 7.90
CA GLN A 322 -36.47 -14.42 7.41
C GLN A 322 -36.06 -14.20 5.94
N PRO A 323 -36.66 -14.93 4.98
CA PRO A 323 -36.26 -14.89 3.57
C PRO A 323 -36.64 -13.58 2.86
N ASP A 324 -37.66 -12.88 3.34
CA ASP A 324 -38.28 -11.74 2.65
C ASP A 324 -37.57 -10.40 2.91
N THR A 325 -36.47 -10.42 3.66
CA THR A 325 -35.69 -9.23 4.05
C THR A 325 -34.21 -9.56 4.13
N ASP A 326 -33.39 -8.92 3.29
CA ASP A 326 -31.93 -9.03 3.37
C ASP A 326 -31.39 -8.53 4.75
N PRO A 327 -30.33 -9.14 5.31
CA PRO A 327 -29.71 -8.64 6.52
C PRO A 327 -28.91 -7.36 6.24
N TYR A 328 -28.78 -6.48 7.25
CA TYR A 328 -27.93 -5.27 7.17
C TYR A 328 -26.50 -5.53 6.70
N TYR A 329 -25.96 -6.74 6.96
CA TYR A 329 -24.70 -7.21 6.41
C TYR A 329 -24.67 -7.18 4.86
N PHE A 330 -25.73 -7.65 4.20
CA PHE A 330 -25.80 -7.64 2.75
C PHE A 330 -25.86 -6.20 2.21
N HIS A 331 -26.69 -5.35 2.83
CA HIS A 331 -26.80 -3.93 2.50
C HIS A 331 -25.45 -3.19 2.64
N ALA A 332 -24.70 -3.49 3.71
CA ALA A 332 -23.44 -2.82 4.04
C ALA A 332 -22.23 -3.19 3.17
N PHE A 333 -22.35 -4.20 2.29
CA PHE A 333 -21.28 -4.66 1.40
C PHE A 333 -21.71 -4.77 -0.08
N ASN A 334 -22.92 -4.31 -0.42
CA ASN A 334 -23.46 -4.36 -1.77
C ASN A 334 -24.20 -3.07 -2.17
N ALA A 335 -23.90 -1.94 -1.50
CA ALA A 335 -24.34 -0.63 -1.96
C ALA A 335 -23.78 -0.33 -3.37
N ASN A 336 -24.50 0.48 -4.14
CA ASN A 336 -24.09 0.91 -5.49
C ASN A 336 -23.87 -0.22 -6.52
N LYS A 337 -24.40 -1.43 -6.27
CA LYS A 337 -24.35 -2.57 -7.21
C LYS A 337 -25.70 -2.82 -7.87
N LYS A 338 -25.67 -3.35 -9.09
CA LYS A 338 -26.80 -4.01 -9.73
C LYS A 338 -26.79 -5.51 -9.39
N SER A 339 -27.95 -6.15 -9.30
CA SER A 339 -28.08 -7.61 -9.13
C SER A 339 -28.78 -8.22 -10.34
N ILE A 340 -28.20 -9.29 -10.88
CA ILE A 340 -28.88 -10.18 -11.82
C ILE A 340 -28.85 -11.62 -11.32
N THR A 341 -29.89 -12.38 -11.65
CA THR A 341 -29.97 -13.81 -11.35
C THR A 341 -29.53 -14.63 -12.56
N VAL A 342 -28.62 -15.59 -12.37
CA VAL A 342 -28.18 -16.52 -13.43
C VAL A 342 -27.93 -17.92 -12.87
N ASN A 343 -28.59 -18.92 -13.45
CA ASN A 343 -28.37 -20.33 -13.17
C ASN A 343 -27.09 -20.83 -13.86
N LEU A 344 -25.94 -20.66 -13.20
CA LEU A 344 -24.62 -21.10 -13.71
C LEU A 344 -24.49 -22.63 -13.92
N LYS A 345 -25.48 -23.44 -13.52
CA LYS A 345 -25.54 -24.88 -13.85
C LYS A 345 -26.26 -25.17 -15.17
N SER A 346 -26.97 -24.20 -15.73
CA SER A 346 -27.54 -24.28 -17.07
C SER A 346 -26.46 -23.93 -18.10
N PRO A 347 -26.25 -24.73 -19.16
CA PRO A 347 -25.37 -24.35 -20.27
C PRO A 347 -25.71 -22.97 -20.85
N ARG A 348 -27.00 -22.64 -20.95
CA ARG A 348 -27.46 -21.34 -21.44
C ARG A 348 -27.11 -20.19 -20.49
N GLY A 349 -27.16 -20.43 -19.18
CA GLY A 349 -26.77 -19.44 -18.15
C GLY A 349 -25.26 -19.21 -18.10
N LEU A 350 -24.47 -20.27 -18.33
CA LEU A 350 -23.02 -20.16 -18.46
C LEU A 350 -22.62 -19.37 -19.72
N GLU A 351 -23.24 -19.64 -20.87
CA GLU A 351 -22.98 -18.85 -22.09
C GLU A 351 -23.43 -17.39 -21.94
N LEU A 352 -24.56 -17.11 -21.28
CA LEU A 352 -25.00 -15.75 -20.96
C LEU A 352 -23.96 -14.97 -20.16
N VAL A 353 -23.34 -15.62 -19.17
CA VAL A 353 -22.22 -15.05 -18.41
C VAL A 353 -20.99 -14.82 -19.29
N LYS A 354 -20.64 -15.73 -20.19
CA LYS A 354 -19.54 -15.52 -21.15
C LYS A 354 -19.84 -14.35 -22.10
N ASP A 355 -21.09 -14.15 -22.50
CA ASP A 355 -21.53 -12.98 -23.29
C ASP A 355 -21.28 -11.67 -22.52
N MET A 356 -21.55 -11.65 -21.21
CA MET A 356 -21.19 -10.52 -20.34
C MET A 356 -19.68 -10.32 -20.20
N ILE A 357 -18.90 -11.40 -20.01
CA ILE A 357 -17.43 -11.33 -19.88
C ILE A 357 -16.77 -10.77 -21.14
N ARG A 358 -17.30 -11.04 -22.35
CA ARG A 358 -16.86 -10.39 -23.61
C ARG A 358 -17.07 -8.86 -23.63
N LYS A 359 -17.85 -8.30 -22.71
CA LYS A 359 -18.14 -6.86 -22.55
C LYS A 359 -17.60 -6.28 -21.24
N ALA A 360 -16.99 -7.09 -20.39
CA ALA A 360 -16.53 -6.69 -19.07
C ALA A 360 -15.08 -6.21 -19.09
N ASP A 361 -14.74 -5.33 -18.14
CA ASP A 361 -13.38 -4.88 -17.88
C ASP A 361 -12.73 -5.65 -16.74
N VAL A 362 -13.56 -6.02 -15.76
CA VAL A 362 -13.16 -6.78 -14.58
C VAL A 362 -14.10 -7.97 -14.40
N MET A 363 -13.55 -9.14 -14.11
CA MET A 363 -14.27 -10.26 -13.52
C MET A 363 -13.64 -10.57 -12.17
N ILE A 364 -14.44 -10.75 -11.12
CA ILE A 364 -13.93 -11.06 -9.78
C ILE A 364 -14.74 -12.14 -9.07
N GLU A 365 -14.04 -13.04 -8.38
CA GLU A 365 -14.63 -14.14 -7.61
C GLU A 365 -13.88 -14.40 -6.29
N ASN A 366 -14.59 -14.94 -5.30
CA ASN A 366 -14.02 -15.43 -4.04
C ASN A 366 -14.62 -16.77 -3.61
N PHE A 367 -14.97 -17.62 -4.57
CA PHE A 367 -15.47 -18.96 -4.29
C PHE A 367 -14.39 -19.86 -3.67
N ALA A 368 -14.85 -20.96 -3.06
CA ALA A 368 -13.99 -22.03 -2.57
C ALA A 368 -13.03 -22.58 -3.67
N PRO A 369 -11.84 -23.07 -3.31
CA PRO A 369 -10.85 -23.57 -4.27
C PRO A 369 -11.43 -24.57 -5.30
N GLY A 370 -11.03 -24.39 -6.57
CA GLY A 370 -11.49 -25.19 -7.70
C GLY A 370 -12.94 -24.95 -8.15
N ALA A 371 -13.71 -24.07 -7.50
CA ALA A 371 -15.13 -23.90 -7.81
C ALA A 371 -15.39 -23.15 -9.12
N ILE A 372 -14.63 -22.08 -9.40
CA ILE A 372 -14.79 -21.30 -10.64
C ILE A 372 -14.26 -22.08 -11.85
N GLU A 373 -13.24 -22.91 -11.64
CA GLU A 373 -12.69 -23.85 -12.61
C GLU A 373 -13.72 -24.92 -12.98
N ARG A 374 -14.40 -25.52 -11.99
CA ARG A 374 -15.51 -26.48 -12.21
C ARG A 374 -16.73 -25.87 -12.90
N LEU A 375 -16.90 -24.54 -12.85
CA LEU A 375 -17.93 -23.81 -13.61
C LEU A 375 -17.49 -23.52 -15.06
N GLY A 376 -16.26 -23.84 -15.44
CA GLY A 376 -15.73 -23.54 -16.79
C GLY A 376 -15.41 -22.06 -16.99
N LEU A 377 -15.07 -21.35 -15.91
CA LEU A 377 -14.76 -19.91 -15.91
C LEU A 377 -13.38 -19.62 -15.32
N SER A 378 -12.42 -20.54 -15.46
CA SER A 378 -11.02 -20.31 -15.07
C SER A 378 -10.38 -19.18 -15.87
N TYR A 379 -9.27 -18.63 -15.37
CA TYR A 379 -8.54 -17.55 -16.04
C TYR A 379 -8.20 -17.88 -17.50
N ASP A 380 -7.70 -19.09 -17.78
CA ASP A 380 -7.28 -19.46 -19.14
C ASP A 380 -8.46 -19.49 -20.12
N VAL A 381 -9.65 -19.91 -19.67
CA VAL A 381 -10.88 -19.86 -20.48
C VAL A 381 -11.35 -18.42 -20.66
N VAL A 382 -11.35 -17.63 -19.58
CA VAL A 382 -11.84 -16.25 -19.58
C VAL A 382 -10.94 -15.31 -20.40
N ARG A 383 -9.62 -15.51 -20.35
CA ARG A 383 -8.63 -14.79 -21.18
C ARG A 383 -8.81 -15.06 -22.68
N VAL A 384 -9.19 -16.28 -23.07
CA VAL A 384 -9.51 -16.58 -24.49
C VAL A 384 -10.80 -15.87 -24.93
N ILE A 385 -11.77 -15.72 -24.02
CA ILE A 385 -13.03 -15.01 -24.29
C ILE A 385 -12.81 -13.48 -24.36
N ASN A 386 -11.94 -12.94 -23.51
CA ASN A 386 -11.61 -11.53 -23.45
C ASN A 386 -10.14 -11.34 -23.01
N PRO A 387 -9.20 -11.13 -23.94
CA PRO A 387 -7.78 -10.93 -23.60
C PRO A 387 -7.48 -9.67 -22.78
N SER A 388 -8.42 -8.72 -22.71
CA SER A 388 -8.31 -7.44 -21.98
C SER A 388 -8.89 -7.48 -20.56
N ILE A 389 -9.35 -8.65 -20.09
CA ILE A 389 -10.04 -8.80 -18.81
C ILE A 389 -9.07 -8.69 -17.61
N ILE A 390 -9.41 -7.88 -16.62
CA ILE A 390 -8.80 -7.98 -15.29
C ILE A 390 -9.53 -9.07 -14.51
N TYR A 391 -8.91 -10.24 -14.38
CA TYR A 391 -9.48 -11.42 -13.72
C TYR A 391 -8.94 -11.51 -12.30
N ALA A 392 -9.76 -11.21 -11.30
CA ALA A 392 -9.38 -11.12 -9.90
C ALA A 392 -9.92 -12.29 -9.07
N GLN A 393 -9.07 -12.88 -8.23
CA GLN A 393 -9.45 -13.93 -7.29
C GLN A 393 -9.06 -13.57 -5.87
N VAL A 394 -10.00 -13.67 -4.93
CA VAL A 394 -9.70 -13.72 -3.50
C VAL A 394 -9.78 -15.17 -3.03
N LYS A 395 -8.80 -15.63 -2.26
CA LYS A 395 -8.72 -16.99 -1.70
C LYS A 395 -8.28 -16.94 -0.24
N GLY A 396 -8.49 -18.01 0.52
CA GLY A 396 -8.05 -18.06 1.92
C GLY A 396 -6.52 -18.10 2.07
N PHE A 397 -5.90 -18.95 1.26
CA PHE A 397 -4.48 -19.30 1.30
C PHE A 397 -3.88 -19.17 -0.12
N GLY A 398 -2.59 -18.88 -0.22
CA GLY A 398 -1.90 -18.67 -1.50
C GLY A 398 -1.69 -19.95 -2.32
N GLU A 399 -1.51 -19.78 -3.62
CA GLU A 399 -1.15 -20.87 -4.55
C GLU A 399 0.23 -21.46 -4.15
N GLY A 400 0.33 -22.79 -4.06
CA GLY A 400 1.50 -23.50 -3.53
C GLY A 400 1.57 -23.60 -2.00
N SER A 401 0.60 -23.05 -1.26
CA SER A 401 0.48 -23.24 0.20
C SER A 401 0.07 -24.67 0.54
N PRO A 402 0.59 -25.30 1.62
CA PRO A 402 0.05 -26.58 2.11
C PRO A 402 -1.43 -26.49 2.54
N PHE A 403 -1.99 -25.30 2.61
CA PHE A 403 -3.40 -25.02 2.93
C PHE A 403 -4.19 -24.42 1.75
N GLU A 404 -3.63 -24.39 0.52
CA GLU A 404 -4.25 -23.76 -0.66
C GLU A 404 -5.72 -24.17 -0.88
N HIS A 405 -6.04 -25.45 -0.65
CA HIS A 405 -7.38 -26.01 -0.86
C HIS A 405 -8.31 -25.89 0.36
N ASN A 406 -7.85 -25.30 1.46
CA ASN A 406 -8.66 -25.10 2.66
C ASN A 406 -9.60 -23.90 2.52
N LEU A 407 -10.75 -23.98 3.19
CA LEU A 407 -11.67 -22.85 3.33
C LEU A 407 -11.13 -21.86 4.38
N ALA A 408 -11.35 -20.57 4.13
CA ALA A 408 -11.13 -19.52 5.11
C ALA A 408 -12.29 -18.51 5.10
N PHE A 409 -12.55 -17.97 6.28
CA PHE A 409 -13.22 -16.70 6.50
C PHE A 409 -12.22 -15.77 7.20
N ASP A 410 -12.57 -14.49 7.40
CA ASP A 410 -11.83 -13.49 8.17
C ASP A 410 -11.00 -14.06 9.36
N MET A 411 -11.60 -14.94 10.17
CA MET A 411 -10.99 -15.57 11.35
C MET A 411 -9.85 -16.52 11.08
N ILE A 412 -9.99 -17.31 10.02
CA ILE A 412 -8.98 -18.31 9.65
C ILE A 412 -7.79 -17.55 9.07
N ALA A 413 -8.05 -16.54 8.24
CA ALA A 413 -7.02 -15.65 7.70
C ALA A 413 -6.28 -14.87 8.79
N GLN A 414 -6.99 -14.20 9.69
CA GLN A 414 -6.41 -13.43 10.80
C GLN A 414 -5.56 -14.31 11.74
N ALA A 415 -6.01 -15.53 12.05
CA ALA A 415 -5.27 -16.48 12.89
C ALA A 415 -4.02 -17.03 12.18
N CYS A 416 -4.18 -17.60 10.98
CA CYS A 416 -3.07 -18.18 10.20
C CYS A 416 -2.09 -17.11 9.70
N GLY A 417 -2.53 -15.87 9.57
CA GLY A 417 -1.73 -14.70 9.22
C GLY A 417 -0.99 -14.07 10.40
N GLY A 418 -1.19 -14.57 11.62
CA GLY A 418 -0.44 -14.18 12.82
C GLY A 418 -1.04 -13.04 13.66
N THR A 419 -2.07 -12.33 13.21
CA THR A 419 -2.60 -11.13 13.91
C THR A 419 -3.08 -11.44 15.32
N PHE A 420 -3.68 -12.61 15.55
CA PHE A 420 -4.10 -13.06 16.89
C PHE A 420 -2.93 -13.19 17.86
N SER A 421 -1.73 -13.57 17.36
CA SER A 421 -0.55 -13.79 18.22
C SER A 421 -0.04 -12.52 18.88
N VAL A 422 -0.28 -11.36 18.26
CA VAL A 422 0.20 -10.03 18.68
C VAL A 422 -0.91 -9.13 19.25
N THR A 423 -2.17 -9.59 19.23
CA THR A 423 -3.34 -8.84 19.71
C THR A 423 -3.88 -9.44 21.02
N GLY A 424 -4.27 -8.57 21.96
CA GLY A 424 -4.76 -8.92 23.30
C GLY A 424 -3.77 -8.57 24.40
N ASP A 425 -4.12 -8.89 25.65
CA ASP A 425 -3.28 -8.62 26.81
C ASP A 425 -1.96 -9.39 26.78
N LYS A 426 -0.90 -8.77 27.33
CA LYS A 426 0.47 -9.31 27.35
C LYS A 426 0.55 -10.77 27.82
N ASN A 427 -0.13 -11.07 28.93
CA ASN A 427 -0.19 -12.41 29.52
C ASN A 427 -1.51 -13.15 29.22
N GLY A 428 -2.41 -12.54 28.43
CA GLY A 428 -3.68 -13.14 28.03
C GLY A 428 -3.53 -14.12 26.86
N PRO A 429 -4.60 -14.84 26.49
CA PRO A 429 -4.63 -15.67 25.29
C PRO A 429 -4.55 -14.82 24.00
N PRO A 430 -4.13 -15.41 22.86
CA PRO A 430 -4.26 -14.77 21.54
C PRO A 430 -5.69 -14.29 21.29
N THR A 431 -5.85 -13.02 20.91
CA THR A 431 -7.17 -12.37 20.78
C THR A 431 -7.41 -11.89 19.36
N ARG A 432 -8.65 -12.04 18.87
CA ARG A 432 -9.07 -11.55 17.55
C ARG A 432 -9.14 -10.00 17.54
N PRO A 433 -8.49 -9.30 16.60
CA PRO A 433 -8.84 -7.92 16.24
C PRO A 433 -10.34 -7.74 15.95
N GLY A 434 -10.98 -6.72 16.53
CA GLY A 434 -12.45 -6.56 16.43
C GLY A 434 -12.98 -6.34 15.02
N ILE A 435 -12.18 -5.74 14.12
CA ILE A 435 -12.53 -5.49 12.72
C ILE A 435 -12.32 -6.71 11.83
N SER A 436 -12.92 -6.70 10.64
CA SER A 436 -12.81 -7.74 9.62
C SER A 436 -11.69 -7.48 8.61
N ILE A 437 -10.47 -7.29 9.12
CA ILE A 437 -9.30 -6.98 8.28
C ILE A 437 -8.93 -8.13 7.33
N GLY A 438 -9.22 -9.38 7.71
CA GLY A 438 -9.04 -10.57 6.87
C GLY A 438 -9.98 -10.63 5.68
N ASP A 439 -11.22 -10.17 5.82
CA ASP A 439 -12.17 -10.04 4.72
C ASP A 439 -12.06 -8.66 4.03
N THR A 440 -12.64 -7.59 4.59
CA THR A 440 -12.63 -6.23 3.99
C THR A 440 -11.22 -5.74 3.65
N GLY A 441 -10.22 -5.96 4.50
CA GLY A 441 -8.85 -5.50 4.24
C GLY A 441 -8.21 -6.20 3.03
N THR A 442 -8.44 -7.49 2.86
CA THR A 442 -8.05 -8.24 1.66
C THR A 442 -8.76 -7.71 0.41
N GLY A 443 -10.05 -7.38 0.53
CA GLY A 443 -10.83 -6.74 -0.53
C GLY A 443 -10.24 -5.39 -0.97
N MET A 444 -9.76 -4.57 -0.03
CA MET A 444 -9.14 -3.28 -0.34
C MET A 444 -7.80 -3.42 -1.09
N LEU A 445 -6.99 -4.43 -0.74
CA LEU A 445 -5.76 -4.74 -1.48
C LEU A 445 -6.06 -5.20 -2.92
N MET A 446 -7.13 -5.97 -3.13
CA MET A 446 -7.56 -6.34 -4.47
C MET A 446 -8.09 -5.13 -5.25
N ALA A 447 -8.90 -4.26 -4.63
CA ALA A 447 -9.45 -3.06 -5.26
C ALA A 447 -8.34 -2.13 -5.79
N ILE A 448 -7.35 -1.77 -4.96
CA ILE A 448 -6.24 -0.90 -5.40
C ILE A 448 -5.39 -1.56 -6.50
N THR A 449 -5.23 -2.89 -6.47
CA THR A 449 -4.51 -3.63 -7.52
C THR A 449 -5.31 -3.65 -8.84
N ILE A 450 -6.63 -3.79 -8.79
CA ILE A 450 -7.51 -3.65 -9.96
C ILE A 450 -7.43 -2.24 -10.55
N LEU A 451 -7.40 -1.18 -9.73
CA LEU A 451 -7.21 0.19 -10.22
C LEU A 451 -5.89 0.34 -10.99
N GLY A 452 -4.78 -0.17 -10.45
CA GLY A 452 -3.48 -0.16 -11.12
C GLY A 452 -3.44 -1.01 -12.40
N ALA A 453 -4.10 -2.16 -12.41
CA ALA A 453 -4.19 -3.01 -13.59
C ALA A 453 -5.07 -2.39 -14.69
N LEU A 454 -6.20 -1.78 -14.33
CA LEU A 454 -7.05 -1.00 -15.25
C LEU A 454 -6.32 0.22 -15.81
N PHE A 455 -5.46 0.87 -15.03
CA PHE A 455 -4.58 1.94 -15.50
C PHE A 455 -3.59 1.41 -16.54
N LYS A 456 -2.80 0.37 -16.19
CA LYS A 456 -1.78 -0.19 -17.11
C LYS A 456 -2.39 -0.73 -18.41
N ARG A 457 -3.59 -1.32 -18.34
CA ARG A 457 -4.34 -1.79 -19.52
C ARG A 457 -4.68 -0.67 -20.51
N ARG A 458 -4.75 0.60 -20.10
CA ARG A 458 -4.94 1.73 -21.06
C ARG A 458 -3.75 1.90 -22.00
N GLU A 459 -2.56 1.48 -21.57
CA GLU A 459 -1.34 1.54 -22.36
C GLU A 459 -1.16 0.28 -23.22
N THR A 460 -1.42 -0.91 -22.67
CA THR A 460 -1.12 -2.19 -23.33
C THR A 460 -2.31 -2.85 -24.04
N GLY A 461 -3.55 -2.50 -23.67
CA GLY A 461 -4.76 -3.23 -24.05
C GLY A 461 -4.95 -4.60 -23.36
N GLU A 462 -3.97 -5.05 -22.56
CA GLU A 462 -3.92 -6.41 -22.01
C GLU A 462 -4.60 -6.57 -20.66
N GLY A 463 -5.21 -7.73 -20.46
CA GLY A 463 -5.77 -8.20 -19.20
C GLY A 463 -4.73 -8.86 -18.30
N HIS A 464 -5.06 -9.01 -17.01
CA HIS A 464 -4.17 -9.60 -15.99
C HIS A 464 -4.95 -10.55 -15.06
N ARG A 465 -4.33 -11.69 -14.71
CA ARG A 465 -4.76 -12.52 -13.56
C ARG A 465 -4.21 -11.89 -12.28
N LEU A 466 -5.10 -11.47 -11.39
CA LEU A 466 -4.80 -10.96 -10.06
C LEU A 466 -5.27 -12.00 -9.03
N GLN A 467 -4.43 -12.31 -8.05
CA GLN A 467 -4.78 -13.20 -6.95
C GLN A 467 -4.30 -12.58 -5.64
N VAL A 468 -5.10 -12.73 -4.59
CA VAL A 468 -4.69 -12.42 -3.22
C VAL A 468 -5.20 -13.49 -2.27
N ALA A 469 -4.34 -13.95 -1.37
CA ALA A 469 -4.74 -14.76 -0.24
C ALA A 469 -5.03 -13.87 0.97
N MET A 470 -6.10 -14.18 1.70
CA MET A 470 -6.45 -13.48 2.94
C MET A 470 -5.35 -13.66 4.00
N GLN A 471 -4.66 -14.81 4.04
CA GLN A 471 -3.48 -14.99 4.89
C GLN A 471 -2.34 -14.02 4.52
N ASP A 472 -2.03 -13.85 3.24
CA ASP A 472 -0.93 -13.00 2.77
C ASP A 472 -1.21 -11.51 3.03
N ALA A 473 -2.47 -11.10 2.92
CA ALA A 473 -2.93 -9.78 3.34
C ALA A 473 -2.62 -9.50 4.82
N MET A 474 -2.71 -10.50 5.71
CA MET A 474 -2.38 -10.31 7.12
C MET A 474 -0.88 -10.10 7.34
N LEU A 475 -0.04 -10.84 6.61
CA LEU A 475 1.41 -10.63 6.62
C LEU A 475 1.76 -9.21 6.15
N HIS A 476 1.04 -8.71 5.13
CA HIS A 476 1.16 -7.32 4.68
C HIS A 476 0.80 -6.32 5.79
N TYR A 477 -0.23 -6.55 6.61
CA TYR A 477 -0.57 -5.65 7.72
C TYR A 477 0.36 -5.79 8.95
N MET A 478 1.02 -6.95 9.13
CA MET A 478 1.92 -7.21 10.27
C MET A 478 3.34 -6.63 10.13
N ARG A 479 3.61 -5.70 9.20
CA ARG A 479 4.96 -5.15 8.95
C ARG A 479 5.69 -4.62 10.21
N ILE A 480 4.98 -3.98 11.14
CA ILE A 480 5.58 -3.47 12.40
C ILE A 480 5.99 -4.61 13.33
N ASN A 481 5.20 -5.69 13.37
CA ASN A 481 5.53 -6.90 14.12
C ASN A 481 6.73 -7.63 13.49
N PHE A 482 6.81 -7.68 12.15
CA PHE A 482 8.00 -8.18 11.45
C PHE A 482 9.24 -7.32 11.68
N ALA A 483 9.12 -5.99 11.72
CA ALA A 483 10.23 -5.10 12.09
C ALA A 483 10.72 -5.37 13.53
N THR A 484 9.79 -5.61 14.45
CA THR A 484 10.10 -6.01 15.84
C THR A 484 10.80 -7.38 15.89
N GLN A 485 10.36 -8.34 15.07
CA GLN A 485 10.97 -9.66 14.97
C GLN A 485 12.38 -9.58 14.38
N GLY A 486 12.59 -8.78 13.32
CA GLY A 486 13.90 -8.53 12.73
C GLY A 486 14.88 -7.85 13.68
N LEU A 487 14.40 -6.93 14.51
CA LEU A 487 15.22 -6.23 15.52
C LEU A 487 15.62 -7.14 16.69
N THR A 488 14.72 -8.00 17.16
CA THR A 488 14.90 -8.79 18.39
C THR A 488 15.33 -10.24 18.17
N GLY A 489 15.20 -10.75 16.94
CA GLY A 489 15.35 -12.16 16.61
C GLY A 489 14.23 -13.07 17.15
N LYS A 490 13.17 -12.52 17.75
CA LYS A 490 12.10 -13.25 18.44
C LYS A 490 10.72 -12.84 17.92
N ALA A 491 9.73 -13.72 18.06
CA ALA A 491 8.34 -13.37 17.73
C ALA A 491 7.90 -12.13 18.51
N ALA A 492 7.16 -11.22 17.86
CA ALA A 492 6.58 -10.06 18.53
C ALA A 492 5.53 -10.50 19.56
N GLU A 493 5.58 -9.91 20.75
CA GLU A 493 4.68 -10.24 21.87
C GLU A 493 3.41 -9.38 21.86
N ARG A 494 2.40 -9.81 22.62
CA ARG A 494 1.19 -9.02 22.91
C ARG A 494 1.52 -7.83 23.80
N GLY A 495 0.97 -6.66 23.47
CA GLY A 495 1.18 -5.41 24.21
C GLY A 495 -0.03 -4.91 25.00
N GLY A 496 -1.18 -5.59 24.96
CA GLY A 496 -2.45 -4.97 25.33
C GLY A 496 -2.78 -3.84 24.35
N SER A 497 -3.00 -2.63 24.86
CA SER A 497 -3.20 -1.41 24.07
C SER A 497 -1.90 -0.76 23.56
N LYS A 498 -0.73 -1.31 23.91
CA LYS A 498 0.59 -0.76 23.56
C LYS A 498 1.02 -1.26 22.17
N VAL A 499 1.72 -0.42 21.41
CA VAL A 499 2.27 -0.81 20.10
C VAL A 499 3.40 -1.84 20.32
N PRO A 500 3.30 -3.08 19.78
CA PRO A 500 4.32 -4.11 19.98
C PRO A 500 5.71 -3.65 19.52
N GLY A 501 6.74 -3.94 20.32
CA GLY A 501 8.13 -3.54 20.06
C GLY A 501 8.47 -2.07 20.29
N VAL A 502 7.49 -1.22 20.61
CA VAL A 502 7.71 0.23 20.83
C VAL A 502 7.78 0.53 22.33
N SER A 503 9.00 0.57 22.88
CA SER A 503 9.25 1.10 24.23
C SER A 503 9.05 2.62 24.26
N ASN A 504 7.95 3.10 24.84
CA ASN A 504 7.64 4.52 24.97
C ASN A 504 6.54 4.73 26.03
N ALA A 505 6.77 5.57 27.04
CA ALA A 505 5.78 5.88 28.06
C ALA A 505 5.58 7.41 28.23
N PRO A 506 4.34 7.87 28.46
CA PRO A 506 3.09 7.11 28.36
C PRO A 506 2.70 6.76 26.91
N MET A 507 2.04 5.61 26.76
CA MET A 507 1.44 5.10 25.53
C MET A 507 0.43 4.01 25.89
N GLY A 508 -0.86 4.32 25.94
CA GLY A 508 -1.86 3.33 26.34
C GLY A 508 -3.26 3.90 26.57
N LEU A 509 -4.14 3.05 27.11
CA LEU A 509 -5.51 3.39 27.49
C LEU A 509 -5.60 3.77 28.97
N TYR A 510 -6.21 4.92 29.25
CA TYR A 510 -6.41 5.46 30.59
C TYR A 510 -7.90 5.59 30.90
N PRO A 511 -8.37 5.06 32.06
CA PRO A 511 -9.79 5.04 32.40
C PRO A 511 -10.34 6.43 32.72
N CYS A 512 -11.56 6.69 32.29
CA CYS A 512 -12.28 7.95 32.42
C CYS A 512 -13.54 7.78 33.28
N ALA A 513 -14.17 8.88 33.67
CA ALA A 513 -15.52 8.88 34.22
C ALA A 513 -16.57 8.66 33.09
N PRO A 514 -17.74 8.08 33.39
CA PRO A 514 -18.16 7.49 34.67
C PRO A 514 -17.57 6.10 34.99
N GLY A 515 -16.88 5.45 34.04
CA GLY A 515 -16.18 4.17 34.27
C GLY A 515 -16.88 2.95 33.66
N GLY A 516 -17.65 3.14 32.61
CA GLY A 516 -18.21 2.09 31.76
C GLY A 516 -17.16 1.37 30.88
N PRO A 517 -17.59 0.36 30.10
CA PRO A 517 -16.67 -0.52 29.36
C PRO A 517 -15.84 0.20 28.29
N ASN A 518 -16.35 1.29 27.72
CA ASN A 518 -15.69 2.10 26.70
C ASN A 518 -15.23 3.47 27.25
N ASP A 519 -15.27 3.70 28.57
CA ASP A 519 -14.86 4.96 29.18
C ASP A 519 -13.34 5.03 29.37
N TYR A 520 -12.63 5.09 28.24
CA TYR A 520 -11.19 5.19 28.17
C TYR A 520 -10.76 6.25 27.16
N VAL A 521 -9.61 6.86 27.42
CA VAL A 521 -8.89 7.71 26.47
C VAL A 521 -7.52 7.09 26.20
N TYR A 522 -7.16 6.97 24.92
CA TYR A 522 -5.81 6.64 24.52
C TYR A 522 -4.93 7.88 24.63
N ILE A 523 -3.75 7.78 25.24
CA ILE A 523 -2.79 8.90 25.37
C ILE A 523 -1.39 8.41 24.95
N MET A 524 -0.66 9.23 24.20
CA MET A 524 0.72 8.93 23.81
C MET A 524 1.60 10.19 23.76
N THR A 525 2.75 10.18 24.45
CA THR A 525 3.81 11.17 24.21
C THR A 525 4.71 10.69 23.08
N SER A 526 4.69 11.32 21.90
CA SER A 526 5.58 10.93 20.79
C SER A 526 7.06 11.12 21.13
N ARG A 527 7.90 10.12 20.82
CA ARG A 527 9.37 10.21 20.90
C ARG A 527 9.96 11.36 20.05
N ALA A 528 9.26 11.77 19.00
CA ALA A 528 9.69 12.83 18.09
C ALA A 528 9.40 14.25 18.60
N ASN A 529 8.76 14.40 19.77
CA ASN A 529 8.51 15.69 20.39
C ASN A 529 8.66 15.57 21.93
N PRO A 530 9.82 15.97 22.49
CA PRO A 530 10.09 15.82 23.93
C PRO A 530 9.14 16.64 24.81
N ASP A 531 8.66 17.79 24.32
CA ASP A 531 7.75 18.68 25.05
C ASP A 531 6.44 18.01 25.47
N HIS A 532 6.02 16.92 24.80
CA HIS A 532 4.77 16.24 25.15
C HIS A 532 4.74 15.79 26.62
N TRP A 533 5.88 15.42 27.21
CA TRP A 533 5.92 15.04 28.63
C TRP A 533 5.62 16.24 29.53
N ASP A 534 6.34 17.35 29.34
CA ASP A 534 6.15 18.58 30.11
C ASP A 534 4.74 19.18 29.94
N ARG A 535 4.17 19.11 28.73
CA ARG A 535 2.80 19.58 28.45
C ARG A 535 1.77 18.71 29.17
N LEU A 536 1.95 17.39 29.17
CA LEU A 536 1.10 16.48 29.93
C LEU A 536 1.20 16.73 31.43
N LEU A 537 2.41 16.85 31.98
CA LEU A 537 2.64 17.17 33.39
C LEU A 537 2.01 18.51 33.80
N LYS A 538 2.06 19.53 32.93
CA LYS A 538 1.36 20.81 33.15
C LYS A 538 -0.16 20.67 33.15
N LEU A 539 -0.72 19.82 32.28
CA LEU A 539 -2.17 19.60 32.16
C LEU A 539 -2.74 18.80 33.35
N ILE A 540 -1.96 17.88 33.91
CA ILE A 540 -2.40 16.99 35.00
C ILE A 540 -1.98 17.47 36.40
N ASP A 541 -1.60 18.74 36.53
CA ASP A 541 -1.13 19.38 37.77
C ASP A 541 0.07 18.66 38.45
N ARG A 542 0.98 18.09 37.64
CA ARG A 542 2.21 17.39 38.08
C ARG A 542 3.50 18.06 37.57
N GLN A 543 3.50 19.39 37.60
CA GLN A 543 4.66 20.20 37.23
C GLN A 543 5.90 19.93 38.12
N ASP A 544 5.72 19.33 39.29
CA ASP A 544 6.77 18.86 40.20
C ASP A 544 7.67 17.76 39.60
N LEU A 545 7.19 17.03 38.58
CA LEU A 545 7.95 16.00 37.88
C LEU A 545 8.75 16.53 36.67
N ILE A 546 8.65 17.82 36.34
CA ILE A 546 9.38 18.42 35.22
C ILE A 546 10.86 18.52 35.59
N GLY A 547 11.72 17.90 34.77
CA GLY A 547 13.16 17.82 35.02
C GLY A 547 13.60 16.79 36.06
N ASP A 548 12.67 16.02 36.63
CA ASP A 548 13.02 14.89 37.51
C ASP A 548 13.73 13.80 36.70
N THR A 549 14.95 13.45 37.13
CA THR A 549 15.81 12.48 36.45
C THR A 549 15.23 11.07 36.38
N ARG A 550 14.20 10.75 37.19
CA ARG A 550 13.47 9.48 37.14
C ARG A 550 12.52 9.36 35.95
N TYR A 551 12.16 10.46 35.28
CA TYR A 551 11.20 10.48 34.16
C TYR A 551 11.71 11.26 32.94
N LEU A 552 13.00 11.61 32.90
CA LEU A 552 13.57 12.54 31.95
C LEU A 552 13.45 12.04 30.50
N THR A 553 13.85 10.80 30.24
CA THR A 553 13.75 10.17 28.91
C THR A 553 12.56 9.22 28.81
N PRO A 554 12.12 8.86 27.59
CA PRO A 554 11.13 7.82 27.40
C PRO A 554 11.52 6.45 28.00
N ALA A 555 12.82 6.17 28.15
CA ALA A 555 13.30 4.92 28.75
C ALA A 555 13.11 4.92 30.27
N ASP A 556 13.49 6.01 30.95
CA ASP A 556 13.34 6.16 32.41
C ASP A 556 11.86 6.06 32.84
N ARG A 557 10.96 6.58 31.99
CA ARG A 557 9.50 6.46 32.15
C ARG A 557 8.98 5.05 31.91
N VAL A 558 9.57 4.27 31.01
CA VAL A 558 9.19 2.87 30.79
C VAL A 558 9.65 1.97 31.94
N GLU A 559 10.80 2.26 32.57
CA GLU A 559 11.20 1.59 33.81
C GLU A 559 10.21 1.83 34.97
N ARG A 560 9.50 2.97 34.96
CA ARG A 560 8.53 3.40 35.98
C ARG A 560 7.10 3.47 35.43
N GLU A 561 6.81 2.64 34.42
CA GLU A 561 5.59 2.75 33.63
C GLU A 561 4.31 2.68 34.47
N ALA A 562 4.27 1.82 35.49
CA ALA A 562 3.13 1.74 36.41
C ALA A 562 2.89 3.04 37.20
N GLU A 563 3.95 3.73 37.64
CA GLU A 563 3.82 5.01 38.35
C GLU A 563 3.38 6.13 37.39
N VAL A 564 3.91 6.15 36.17
CA VAL A 564 3.47 7.07 35.11
C VAL A 564 2.00 6.84 34.78
N ASP A 565 1.59 5.57 34.64
CA ASP A 565 0.22 5.20 34.31
C ASP A 565 -0.77 5.51 35.45
N ASP A 566 -0.38 5.31 36.72
CA ASP A 566 -1.19 5.68 37.89
C ASP A 566 -1.39 7.20 37.98
N VAL A 567 -0.34 7.99 37.76
CA VAL A 567 -0.39 9.47 37.80
C VAL A 567 -1.33 10.01 36.73
N ILE A 568 -1.28 9.47 35.52
CA ILE A 568 -2.17 9.87 34.41
C ILE A 568 -3.60 9.38 34.68
N SER A 569 -3.77 8.16 35.18
CA SER A 569 -5.08 7.60 35.55
C SER A 569 -5.78 8.39 36.64
N ALA A 570 -5.03 8.93 37.61
CA ALA A 570 -5.57 9.77 38.68
C ALA A 570 -6.15 11.11 38.16
N TRP A 571 -5.69 11.58 37.00
CA TRP A 571 -6.29 12.70 36.28
C TRP A 571 -7.45 12.25 35.39
N SER A 572 -7.23 11.27 34.49
CA SER A 572 -8.24 10.89 33.48
C SER A 572 -9.56 10.43 34.08
N ARG A 573 -9.53 9.73 35.23
CA ARG A 573 -10.72 9.27 35.97
C ARG A 573 -11.65 10.41 36.45
N LYS A 574 -11.21 11.67 36.41
CA LYS A 574 -12.00 12.86 36.79
C LYS A 574 -12.75 13.47 35.61
N HIS A 575 -12.46 13.05 34.39
CA HIS A 575 -13.00 13.61 33.15
C HIS A 575 -13.80 12.56 32.38
N THR A 576 -14.76 12.98 31.56
CA THR A 576 -15.31 12.07 30.54
C THR A 576 -14.26 11.82 29.46
N LYS A 577 -14.36 10.71 28.72
CA LYS A 577 -13.40 10.40 27.64
C LYS A 577 -13.31 11.49 26.56
N LEU A 578 -14.43 12.17 26.28
CA LEU A 578 -14.49 13.28 25.33
C LEU A 578 -13.86 14.56 25.89
N ASP A 579 -14.13 14.90 27.17
CA ASP A 579 -13.49 16.04 27.83
C ASP A 579 -11.98 15.84 27.95
N ALA A 580 -11.54 14.64 28.34
CA ALA A 580 -10.13 14.28 28.42
C ALA A 580 -9.45 14.41 27.05
N MET A 581 -10.04 13.82 25.99
CA MET A 581 -9.55 13.94 24.62
C MET A 581 -9.43 15.40 24.18
N LYS A 582 -10.43 16.25 24.49
CA LYS A 582 -10.40 17.68 24.16
C LYS A 582 -9.28 18.41 24.91
N LEU A 583 -9.19 18.24 26.23
CA LEU A 583 -8.18 18.90 27.05
C LEU A 583 -6.74 18.52 26.65
N LEU A 584 -6.51 17.25 26.32
CA LEU A 584 -5.24 16.76 25.80
C LEU A 584 -4.95 17.35 24.40
N GLY A 585 -5.93 17.36 23.51
CA GLY A 585 -5.80 17.95 22.17
C GLY A 585 -5.49 19.44 22.20
N ASP A 586 -6.19 20.21 23.03
CA ASP A 586 -5.95 21.65 23.24
C ASP A 586 -4.53 21.93 23.81
N ALA A 587 -3.98 21.02 24.61
CA ALA A 587 -2.61 21.06 25.11
C ALA A 587 -1.56 20.59 24.09
N GLY A 588 -1.98 20.20 22.87
CA GLY A 588 -1.10 19.69 21.82
C GLY A 588 -0.55 18.29 22.09
N LEU A 589 -1.36 17.42 22.70
CA LEU A 589 -1.01 16.03 23.03
C LEU A 589 -1.83 15.05 22.16
N PRO A 590 -1.20 14.01 21.56
CA PRO A 590 -1.91 12.94 20.88
C PRO A 590 -2.82 12.15 21.83
N ALA A 591 -4.13 12.27 21.62
CA ALA A 591 -5.14 11.55 22.39
C ALA A 591 -6.37 11.16 21.55
N GLY A 592 -7.09 10.13 21.97
CA GLY A 592 -8.34 9.69 21.33
C GLY A 592 -9.26 8.94 22.29
N ALA A 593 -10.52 9.36 22.37
CA ALA A 593 -11.55 8.64 23.12
C ALA A 593 -11.86 7.27 22.49
N VAL A 594 -12.11 6.25 23.31
CA VAL A 594 -12.63 4.96 22.83
C VAL A 594 -14.11 5.10 22.56
N LEU A 595 -14.50 5.17 21.28
CA LEU A 595 -15.88 5.33 20.84
C LEU A 595 -16.47 4.00 20.35
N ASP A 596 -17.72 3.73 20.70
CA ASP A 596 -18.47 2.61 20.15
C ASP A 596 -19.34 2.99 18.93
N THR A 597 -19.99 1.99 18.35
CA THR A 597 -20.76 2.14 17.12
C THR A 597 -22.03 2.97 17.29
N ASP A 598 -22.60 3.08 18.49
CA ASP A 598 -23.78 3.91 18.76
C ASP A 598 -23.37 5.38 18.95
N GLU A 599 -22.25 5.63 19.63
CA GLU A 599 -21.63 6.96 19.72
C GLU A 599 -21.24 7.50 18.33
N LEU A 600 -20.52 6.70 17.54
CA LEU A 600 -20.14 7.06 16.16
C LEU A 600 -21.35 7.26 15.25
N ASN A 601 -22.42 6.47 15.43
CA ASN A 601 -23.66 6.62 14.68
C ASN A 601 -24.48 7.86 15.12
N LYS A 602 -24.24 8.42 16.31
CA LYS A 602 -24.89 9.64 16.80
C LYS A 602 -24.10 10.92 16.51
N ASP A 603 -22.81 10.82 16.19
CA ASP A 603 -22.00 11.97 15.81
C ASP A 603 -22.44 12.53 14.43
N VAL A 604 -23.17 13.64 14.48
CA VAL A 604 -23.67 14.39 13.32
C VAL A 604 -22.57 14.92 12.40
N THR A 605 -21.33 15.05 12.89
CA THR A 605 -20.21 15.54 12.06
C THR A 605 -19.83 14.52 10.97
N PHE A 606 -20.09 13.23 11.16
CA PHE A 606 -19.89 12.25 10.10
C PHE A 606 -20.94 12.38 8.98
N GLU A 607 -22.19 12.71 9.31
CA GLU A 607 -23.23 13.02 8.30
C GLU A 607 -22.89 14.31 7.56
N GLN A 608 -22.56 15.38 8.29
CA GLN A 608 -22.17 16.67 7.70
C GLN A 608 -20.99 16.55 6.73
N ARG A 609 -20.03 15.67 7.03
CA ARG A 609 -18.86 15.36 6.16
C ARG A 609 -19.16 14.34 5.05
N GLY A 610 -20.37 13.76 5.01
CA GLY A 610 -20.77 12.72 4.06
C GLY A 610 -20.19 11.32 4.34
N ILE A 611 -19.53 11.12 5.48
CA ILE A 611 -18.85 9.86 5.85
C ILE A 611 -19.83 8.80 6.39
N MET A 612 -20.90 9.23 7.06
CA MET A 612 -22.04 8.39 7.40
C MET A 612 -23.23 8.88 6.56
N GLN A 613 -23.88 7.98 5.83
CA GLN A 613 -25.03 8.30 4.97
C GLN A 613 -26.18 7.34 5.26
N THR A 614 -27.41 7.81 5.03
CA THR A 614 -28.61 6.99 5.19
C THR A 614 -29.03 6.42 3.84
N MET A 615 -28.84 5.12 3.67
CA MET A 615 -29.37 4.36 2.54
C MET A 615 -30.91 4.28 2.66
N ILE A 616 -31.60 4.68 1.60
CA ILE A 616 -33.04 4.46 1.40
C ILE A 616 -33.20 3.24 0.50
N HIS A 617 -33.80 2.17 1.03
CA HIS A 617 -33.95 0.89 0.36
C HIS A 617 -35.44 0.60 0.10
N PRO A 618 -35.86 0.10 -1.09
CA PRO A 618 -37.28 0.00 -1.46
C PRO A 618 -38.20 -0.71 -0.47
N VAL A 619 -37.73 -1.81 0.16
CA VAL A 619 -38.53 -2.64 1.09
C VAL A 619 -38.02 -2.66 2.55
N HIS A 620 -36.92 -1.95 2.85
CA HIS A 620 -36.33 -1.93 4.20
C HIS A 620 -36.42 -0.54 4.82
N ARG A 621 -36.44 -0.47 6.16
CA ARG A 621 -36.31 0.81 6.87
C ARG A 621 -34.97 1.49 6.50
N PRO A 622 -34.89 2.83 6.51
CA PRO A 622 -33.65 3.56 6.26
C PRO A 622 -32.48 3.03 7.10
N PHE A 623 -31.32 2.85 6.46
CA PHE A 623 -30.12 2.28 7.09
C PHE A 623 -28.97 3.28 7.04
N LYS A 624 -28.59 3.81 8.20
CA LYS A 624 -27.41 4.67 8.33
C LYS A 624 -26.15 3.81 8.40
N MET A 625 -25.21 4.04 7.50
CA MET A 625 -23.99 3.26 7.34
C MET A 625 -22.79 4.14 6.94
N PRO A 626 -21.55 3.71 7.18
CA PRO A 626 -20.36 4.40 6.66
C PRO A 626 -20.28 4.29 5.13
N SER A 627 -19.80 5.36 4.50
CA SER A 627 -19.45 5.40 3.07
C SER A 627 -17.94 5.22 2.87
N TRP A 628 -17.50 5.29 1.61
CA TRP A 628 -16.09 5.50 1.28
C TRP A 628 -15.51 6.70 2.07
N PRO A 629 -14.39 6.54 2.79
CA PRO A 629 -13.89 7.56 3.72
C PRO A 629 -13.06 8.66 3.04
N VAL A 630 -12.58 8.45 1.81
CA VAL A 630 -11.81 9.45 1.07
C VAL A 630 -12.75 10.47 0.43
N ARG A 631 -12.61 11.73 0.83
CA ARG A 631 -13.32 12.87 0.23
C ARG A 631 -12.49 13.48 -0.89
N VAL A 632 -13.13 13.78 -2.03
CA VAL A 632 -12.54 14.49 -3.17
C VAL A 632 -13.13 15.88 -3.22
N ASP A 633 -12.28 16.91 -3.24
CA ASP A 633 -12.67 18.33 -3.21
C ASP A 633 -13.67 18.67 -2.08
N GLY A 634 -13.51 17.99 -0.94
CA GLY A 634 -14.38 18.12 0.23
C GLY A 634 -15.69 17.32 0.17
N LYS A 635 -15.91 16.47 -0.84
CA LYS A 635 -17.14 15.67 -0.99
C LYS A 635 -16.89 14.16 -0.89
N ALA A 636 -17.76 13.45 -0.19
CA ALA A 636 -17.79 11.98 -0.18
C ALA A 636 -18.54 11.44 -1.39
N THR A 637 -18.34 10.15 -1.71
CA THR A 637 -19.14 9.46 -2.74
C THR A 637 -20.58 9.24 -2.27
N ARG A 638 -21.56 9.22 -3.18
CA ARG A 638 -22.96 8.93 -2.84
C ARG A 638 -23.20 7.43 -2.66
N ILE A 639 -23.81 7.06 -1.53
CA ILE A 639 -24.39 5.72 -1.35
C ILE A 639 -25.75 5.65 -2.08
N THR A 640 -25.96 4.59 -2.87
CA THR A 640 -27.28 4.18 -3.34
C THR A 640 -27.68 2.85 -2.71
N SER A 641 -28.97 2.50 -2.77
CA SER A 641 -29.47 1.21 -2.27
C SER A 641 -28.62 0.04 -2.76
N SER A 642 -28.43 -0.97 -1.90
CA SER A 642 -28.11 -2.32 -2.37
C SER A 642 -29.26 -2.89 -3.20
N PRO A 643 -29.01 -3.80 -4.14
CA PRO A 643 -30.04 -4.32 -5.03
C PRO A 643 -30.84 -5.46 -4.38
N MET A 644 -32.15 -5.50 -4.64
CA MET A 644 -32.95 -6.71 -4.42
C MET A 644 -32.47 -7.83 -5.37
N LEU A 645 -32.69 -9.09 -5.00
CA LEU A 645 -32.23 -10.24 -5.79
C LEU A 645 -32.84 -10.22 -7.21
N GLY A 646 -31.98 -10.07 -8.23
CA GLY A 646 -32.39 -10.06 -9.63
C GLY A 646 -33.11 -8.79 -10.11
N GLU A 647 -33.13 -7.73 -9.29
CA GLU A 647 -33.82 -6.46 -9.58
C GLU A 647 -33.46 -5.85 -10.93
N HIS A 648 -32.20 -6.02 -11.35
CA HIS A 648 -31.65 -5.38 -12.53
C HIS A 648 -31.46 -6.33 -13.71
N THR A 649 -31.95 -7.59 -13.63
CA THR A 649 -31.78 -8.61 -14.67
C THR A 649 -32.18 -8.10 -16.05
N ASP A 650 -33.40 -7.60 -16.20
CA ASP A 650 -33.94 -7.20 -17.52
C ASP A 650 -33.22 -5.95 -18.07
N GLN A 651 -32.86 -5.01 -17.18
CA GLN A 651 -32.10 -3.81 -17.52
C GLN A 651 -30.71 -4.18 -18.04
N VAL A 652 -29.93 -4.93 -17.27
CA VAL A 652 -28.53 -5.25 -17.61
C VAL A 652 -28.47 -6.11 -18.87
N LEU A 653 -29.35 -7.11 -19.02
CA LEU A 653 -29.38 -7.96 -20.20
C LEU A 653 -29.73 -7.18 -21.49
N SER A 654 -30.55 -6.13 -21.37
CA SER A 654 -30.79 -5.19 -22.47
C SER A 654 -29.60 -4.25 -22.72
N GLU A 655 -29.10 -3.56 -21.68
CA GLU A 655 -28.04 -2.55 -21.77
C GLU A 655 -26.67 -3.11 -22.20
N TRP A 656 -26.29 -4.28 -21.70
CA TRP A 656 -24.97 -4.87 -21.96
C TRP A 656 -24.94 -5.79 -23.18
N LEU A 657 -26.02 -6.54 -23.43
CA LEU A 657 -26.07 -7.59 -24.44
C LEU A 657 -27.06 -7.31 -25.59
N GLY A 658 -27.89 -6.28 -25.50
CA GLY A 658 -28.90 -5.95 -26.53
C GLY A 658 -30.05 -6.96 -26.59
N LEU A 659 -30.30 -7.72 -25.52
CA LEU A 659 -31.33 -8.75 -25.51
C LEU A 659 -32.73 -8.14 -25.48
N SER A 660 -33.63 -8.68 -26.31
CA SER A 660 -35.03 -8.24 -26.33
C SER A 660 -35.78 -8.72 -25.09
N ALA A 661 -36.84 -8.00 -24.71
CA ALA A 661 -37.73 -8.41 -23.62
C ALA A 661 -38.32 -9.82 -23.83
N GLN A 662 -38.52 -10.25 -25.08
CA GLN A 662 -38.96 -11.60 -25.41
C GLN A 662 -37.88 -12.66 -25.08
N ALA A 663 -36.61 -12.42 -25.42
CA ALA A 663 -35.52 -13.33 -25.11
C ALA A 663 -35.26 -13.44 -23.60
N VAL A 664 -35.39 -12.32 -22.87
CA VAL A 664 -35.31 -12.31 -21.40
C VAL A 664 -36.49 -13.06 -20.78
N ALA A 665 -37.72 -12.84 -21.24
CA ALA A 665 -38.90 -13.58 -20.78
C ALA A 665 -38.80 -15.09 -21.06
N GLU A 666 -38.19 -15.48 -22.18
CA GLU A 666 -37.92 -16.89 -22.50
C GLU A 666 -36.93 -17.52 -21.51
N MET A 667 -35.79 -16.87 -21.27
CA MET A 667 -34.79 -17.36 -20.30
C MET A 667 -35.33 -17.46 -18.86
N LYS A 668 -36.26 -16.58 -18.46
CA LYS A 668 -37.00 -16.71 -17.18
C LYS A 668 -37.86 -17.98 -17.14
N ARG A 669 -38.62 -18.27 -18.21
CA ARG A 669 -39.45 -19.50 -18.28
C ARG A 669 -38.61 -20.78 -18.26
N GLU A 670 -37.42 -20.73 -18.85
CA GLU A 670 -36.46 -21.85 -18.85
C GLU A 670 -35.72 -22.04 -17.51
N GLY A 671 -35.85 -21.11 -16.55
CA GLY A 671 -35.08 -21.13 -15.30
C GLY A 671 -33.58 -20.91 -15.51
N VAL A 672 -33.22 -20.15 -16.55
CA VAL A 672 -31.85 -19.71 -16.85
C VAL A 672 -31.49 -18.49 -16.00
N ILE A 673 -32.45 -17.60 -15.76
CA ILE A 673 -32.35 -16.36 -14.97
C ILE A 673 -33.52 -16.23 -14.00
#